data_AF-A0A8T4RN75-F1
#
_entry.id   AF-A0A8T4RN75-F1
#
_cell.length_a   1.000
_cell.length_b   1.000
_cell.length_c   1.000
_cell.angle_alpha   90.00
_cell.angle_beta   90.00
_cell.angle_gamma   90.00
#
_symmetry.space_group_name_H-M   'P 1'
#
loop_
_entity.id
_entity.type
_entity.pdbx_description
1 polymer ?
#
loop_
_entity_poly.entity_id
_entity_poly.type
_entity_poly.pdbx_seq_one_letter_code
_entity_poly.pdbx_strand_id
1 'polypeptide(L)'
;MDKTQKLDAKQRHNLKKFVKDLEGYRGRHTELVTVYIPAGYDINKVNTQLAQEQGTATNIKSTSTRKNVTDALEKMVQHLKLFKQTPPHGLAAFSGNVAEREGQSDVRVWSIEPPVPLNLRVYRCDKEFVLEPLKSLLESKEVYGLVVLDRRDAMIALLKGKTIIPLTQTHSHVPGKTRAGGQCLSYDTHVQLADGSLLTMDKLHNPLIVKSAQFKNFTLDDSRITGVFKSKKKIYKIITKYPRLEIQSSKDHVFFVASDQGIIEKASEELQVGDHLIMPEKINVKGVRQKINALQYYNGFILNKQGQEFMKKRRQEKNLDQKVLAKKIGLTQTAISVTELGKRNLRRDTLQKICKALDIPFHDFLEKYTQPSLYRNIKLPEVLNKDFAQFLGYFLGDGSLEKDRITFFEQEKEVALKYKKKYDHFFKIYSTYAFRESKNYHQIRFTSRPLVRLIQEEFPELKKAVNSEIPKKILLSPNKILGAFLKGFFDADGYVNLERGIGLGINNKKLAQQIQLALLRFSVISSLQEYDNRRNPYSDNPRFTVCITEKKSLQFFKRDINFDAPQKIRKLEQVINEKSNVTKTRQLIVPGSIIRQVIEKAGYNMQDFPKVTNFFRNERMIGKETFKSSILGYIQDKKLYNKLKEFHDYPFIPVKIESIEKTGRTTPMMDISVKNQNFIANGVFVHNSSVRFARLREGAKIEHYKKVADYMKEQFLPMAGLKGIIIGGPSTTTQDFLNKDYITGDLKKKIIGVKDLSYTGEFGLNELVDKSDDLLAEEEIADEKKIMQKFFTLLATREGIVSYGENQVMAFVKQGVVDTVLLSEDCPDTVIEQFEVEAEKMGTQVKLISTETREGVQLREMGRVAAILRYEQVQS
;
A
#
# COMPACT_ATOMS: atom_id res chain seq x y z
N MET A 1 26.53 -37.08 1.22
CA MET A 1 27.25 -38.20 0.60
C MET A 1 26.52 -38.56 -0.68
N ASP A 2 27.02 -38.11 -1.81
CA ASP A 2 27.07 -38.96 -3.01
C ASP A 2 28.19 -38.39 -3.89
N LYS A 3 29.33 -39.09 -3.94
CA LYS A 3 30.48 -38.69 -4.74
C LYS A 3 30.08 -38.95 -6.18
N THR A 4 29.90 -37.90 -6.98
CA THR A 4 29.78 -38.02 -8.43
C THR A 4 31.02 -38.78 -8.91
N GLN A 5 30.87 -40.08 -9.20
CA GLN A 5 31.98 -40.93 -9.63
C GLN A 5 32.48 -40.38 -10.97
N LYS A 6 33.65 -39.74 -10.96
CA LYS A 6 34.42 -39.52 -12.19
C LYS A 6 34.69 -40.89 -12.79
N LEU A 7 34.37 -41.10 -14.07
CA LEU A 7 34.79 -42.29 -14.80
C LEU A 7 36.32 -42.39 -14.70
N ASP A 8 36.82 -43.55 -14.29
CA ASP A 8 38.25 -43.85 -14.35
C ASP A 8 38.72 -44.00 -15.81
N ALA A 9 39.97 -43.64 -16.11
CA ALA A 9 40.54 -43.63 -17.47
C ALA A 9 40.37 -44.98 -18.16
N LYS A 10 40.58 -46.07 -17.42
CA LYS A 10 40.39 -47.44 -17.90
C LYS A 10 38.93 -47.74 -18.26
N GLN A 11 37.98 -47.23 -17.47
CA GLN A 11 36.55 -47.41 -17.73
C GLN A 11 36.06 -46.59 -18.93
N ARG A 12 36.55 -45.35 -19.06
CA ARG A 12 36.26 -44.48 -20.21
C ARG A 12 36.81 -45.06 -21.52
N HIS A 13 38.06 -45.55 -21.50
CA HIS A 13 38.68 -46.22 -22.64
C HIS A 13 37.92 -47.49 -23.05
N ASN A 14 37.55 -48.34 -22.09
CA ASN A 14 36.78 -49.56 -22.35
C ASN A 14 35.40 -49.25 -22.94
N LEU A 15 34.70 -48.25 -22.42
CA LEU A 15 33.40 -47.82 -22.93
C LEU A 15 33.53 -47.21 -24.35
N LYS A 16 34.51 -46.35 -24.59
CA LYS A 16 34.78 -45.75 -25.91
C LYS A 16 35.09 -46.84 -26.95
N LYS A 17 35.93 -47.81 -26.61
CA LYS A 17 36.25 -48.95 -27.47
C LYS A 17 35.03 -49.82 -27.77
N PHE A 18 34.20 -50.08 -26.76
CA PHE A 18 32.98 -50.87 -26.90
C PHE A 18 31.94 -50.19 -27.80
N VAL A 19 31.74 -48.88 -27.64
CA VAL A 19 30.85 -48.09 -28.52
C VAL A 19 31.37 -48.09 -29.96
N LYS A 20 32.67 -47.84 -30.18
CA LYS A 20 33.28 -47.80 -31.51
C LYS A 20 33.22 -49.14 -32.25
N ASP A 21 33.38 -50.27 -31.54
CA ASP A 21 33.20 -51.61 -32.12
C ASP A 21 31.75 -51.80 -32.61
N LEU A 22 30.76 -51.41 -31.79
CA LEU A 22 29.35 -51.54 -32.14
C LEU A 22 28.90 -50.61 -33.28
N GLU A 23 29.47 -49.41 -33.40
CA GLU A 23 29.22 -48.50 -34.52
C GLU A 23 29.60 -49.09 -35.88
N GLY A 24 30.58 -50.00 -35.92
CA GLY A 24 31.03 -50.65 -37.14
C GLY A 24 30.02 -51.63 -37.74
N TYR A 25 29.01 -52.06 -36.98
CA TYR A 25 28.01 -53.03 -37.44
C TYR A 25 26.73 -52.35 -37.92
N ARG A 26 26.32 -52.67 -39.14
CA ARG A 26 25.07 -52.19 -39.74
C ARG A 26 24.30 -53.34 -40.35
N GLY A 27 23.08 -53.55 -39.86
CA GLY A 27 22.11 -54.49 -40.42
C GLY A 27 21.60 -54.00 -41.78
N ARG A 28 21.36 -54.93 -42.68
CA ARG A 28 20.76 -54.63 -43.99
C ARG A 28 19.30 -54.20 -43.84
N HIS A 29 18.62 -54.79 -42.86
CA HIS A 29 17.25 -54.50 -42.46
C HIS A 29 17.20 -54.27 -40.94
N THR A 30 16.00 -54.11 -40.35
CA THR A 30 15.84 -53.97 -38.90
C THR A 30 16.11 -55.30 -38.21
N GLU A 31 17.38 -55.61 -37.98
CA GLU A 31 17.84 -56.93 -37.52
C GLU A 31 18.88 -56.88 -36.38
N LEU A 32 19.22 -55.67 -35.90
CA LEU A 32 20.09 -55.45 -34.76
C LEU A 32 19.25 -55.07 -33.54
N VAL A 33 19.36 -55.86 -32.47
CA VAL A 33 18.61 -55.70 -31.22
C VAL A 33 19.47 -54.98 -30.19
N THR A 34 18.94 -53.90 -29.63
CA THR A 34 19.53 -53.13 -28.53
C THR A 34 18.64 -53.21 -27.29
N VAL A 35 19.24 -53.52 -26.13
CA VAL A 35 18.57 -53.59 -24.83
C VAL A 35 19.36 -52.81 -23.78
N TYR A 36 18.71 -51.85 -23.13
CA TYR A 36 19.22 -51.16 -21.95
C TYR A 36 18.35 -51.48 -20.74
N ILE A 37 18.99 -51.92 -19.65
CA ILE A 37 18.36 -52.27 -18.38
C ILE A 37 18.84 -51.30 -17.30
N PRO A 38 17.94 -50.52 -16.66
CA PRO A 38 18.31 -49.61 -15.59
C PRO A 38 18.91 -50.32 -14.37
N ALA A 39 19.77 -49.62 -13.62
CA ALA A 39 20.27 -50.09 -12.33
C ALA A 39 19.11 -50.42 -11.38
N GLY A 40 19.17 -51.59 -10.73
CA GLY A 40 18.12 -52.06 -9.80
C GLY A 40 16.82 -52.54 -10.45
N TYR A 41 16.68 -52.48 -11.79
CA TYR A 41 15.52 -53.07 -12.47
C TYR A 41 15.62 -54.59 -12.54
N ASP A 42 14.51 -55.32 -12.52
CA ASP A 42 14.50 -56.79 -12.55
C ASP A 42 14.73 -57.32 -13.98
N ILE A 43 15.89 -57.95 -14.21
CA ILE A 43 16.28 -58.54 -15.50
C ILE A 43 15.32 -59.64 -15.98
N ASN A 44 14.63 -60.32 -15.06
CA ASN A 44 13.67 -61.37 -15.43
C ASN A 44 12.45 -60.82 -16.16
N LYS A 45 12.03 -59.59 -15.82
CA LYS A 45 10.96 -58.88 -16.54
C LYS A 45 11.38 -58.54 -17.97
N VAL A 46 12.66 -58.18 -18.17
CA VAL A 46 13.22 -57.93 -19.51
C VAL A 46 13.30 -59.21 -20.32
N ASN A 47 13.77 -60.32 -19.73
CA ASN A 47 13.78 -61.63 -20.38
C ASN A 47 12.39 -62.08 -20.82
N THR A 48 11.37 -61.84 -19.98
CA THR A 48 9.98 -62.18 -20.29
C THR A 48 9.46 -61.36 -21.47
N GLN A 49 9.78 -60.06 -21.51
CA GLN A 49 9.44 -59.21 -22.65
C GLN A 49 10.13 -59.68 -23.94
N LEU A 50 11.44 -59.94 -23.91
CA LEU A 50 12.18 -60.36 -25.10
C LEU A 50 11.70 -61.70 -25.65
N ALA A 51 11.27 -62.64 -24.79
CA ALA A 51 10.64 -63.88 -25.23
C ALA A 51 9.29 -63.66 -25.94
N GLN A 52 8.50 -62.69 -25.50
CA GLN A 52 7.26 -62.29 -26.19
C GLN A 52 7.55 -61.62 -27.54
N GLU A 53 8.58 -60.77 -27.59
CA GLU A 53 9.05 -60.13 -28.82
C GLU A 53 9.56 -61.17 -29.83
N GLN A 54 10.27 -62.22 -29.36
CA GLN A 54 10.70 -63.34 -30.20
C GLN A 54 9.51 -64.09 -30.80
N GLY A 55 8.45 -64.33 -30.01
CA GLY A 55 7.21 -64.91 -30.51
C GLY A 55 6.55 -64.04 -31.59
N THR A 56 6.58 -62.72 -31.42
CA THR A 56 6.00 -61.75 -32.37
C THR A 56 6.84 -61.61 -33.64
N ALA A 57 8.16 -61.77 -33.57
CA ALA A 57 9.08 -61.71 -34.69
C ALA A 57 8.77 -62.76 -35.79
N THR A 58 8.06 -63.85 -35.44
CA THR A 58 7.60 -64.86 -36.42
C THR A 58 6.67 -64.29 -37.51
N ASN A 59 6.01 -63.16 -37.24
CA ASN A 59 5.12 -62.45 -38.18
C ASN A 59 5.85 -61.55 -39.19
N ILE A 60 7.18 -61.44 -39.11
CA ILE A 60 7.97 -60.66 -40.07
C ILE A 60 7.86 -61.29 -41.47
N LYS A 61 7.43 -60.49 -42.46
CA LYS A 61 7.15 -60.93 -43.84
C LYS A 61 8.39 -61.44 -44.58
N SER A 62 9.55 -60.82 -44.35
CA SER A 62 10.82 -61.21 -44.96
C SER A 62 11.39 -62.44 -44.26
N THR A 63 11.57 -63.56 -44.98
CA THR A 63 12.09 -64.81 -44.41
C THR A 63 13.50 -64.66 -43.83
N SER A 64 14.38 -63.88 -44.49
CA SER A 64 15.75 -63.64 -44.04
C SER A 64 15.79 -62.75 -42.79
N THR A 65 15.08 -61.61 -42.79
CA THR A 65 15.00 -60.70 -41.64
C THR A 65 14.34 -61.36 -40.45
N ARG A 66 13.28 -62.16 -40.67
CA ARG A 66 12.62 -62.94 -39.63
C ARG A 66 13.58 -63.91 -38.94
N LYS A 67 14.40 -64.62 -39.73
CA LYS A 67 15.39 -65.55 -39.19
C LYS A 67 16.45 -64.79 -38.38
N ASN A 68 17.02 -63.72 -38.93
CA ASN A 68 18.05 -62.92 -38.25
C ASN A 68 17.57 -62.29 -36.94
N VAL A 69 16.35 -61.72 -36.92
CA VAL A 69 15.75 -61.14 -35.71
C VAL A 69 15.45 -62.21 -34.66
N THR A 70 14.87 -63.35 -35.08
CA THR A 70 14.58 -64.47 -34.17
C THR A 70 15.86 -65.02 -33.56
N ASP A 71 16.90 -65.26 -34.35
CA ASP A 71 18.20 -65.76 -33.90
C ASP A 71 18.89 -64.75 -32.96
N ALA A 72 18.80 -63.43 -33.25
CA ALA A 72 19.35 -62.37 -32.42
C ALA A 72 18.63 -62.24 -31.07
N LEU A 73 17.31 -62.33 -31.05
CA LEU A 73 16.51 -62.33 -29.83
C LEU A 73 16.75 -63.60 -29.00
N GLU A 74 16.88 -64.76 -29.65
CA GLU A 74 17.18 -66.02 -28.96
C GLU A 74 18.53 -65.94 -28.25
N LYS A 75 19.58 -65.53 -28.95
CA LYS A 75 20.91 -65.36 -28.35
C LYS A 75 20.93 -64.29 -27.26
N MET A 76 20.16 -63.20 -27.42
CA MET A 76 20.03 -62.17 -26.39
C MET A 76 19.40 -62.74 -25.11
N VAL A 77 18.30 -63.48 -25.22
CA VAL A 77 17.63 -64.11 -24.07
C VAL A 77 18.55 -65.12 -23.40
N GLN A 78 19.29 -65.92 -24.18
CA GLN A 78 20.28 -66.86 -23.62
C GLN A 78 21.40 -66.13 -22.87
N HIS A 79 21.90 -65.01 -23.42
CA HIS A 79 22.94 -64.20 -22.79
C HIS A 79 22.48 -63.52 -21.50
N LEU A 80 21.28 -62.94 -21.51
CA LEU A 80 20.71 -62.28 -20.33
C LEU A 80 20.40 -63.25 -19.18
N LYS A 81 20.13 -64.54 -19.48
CA LYS A 81 19.98 -65.59 -18.46
C LYS A 81 21.27 -65.90 -17.70
N LEU A 82 22.44 -65.50 -18.21
CA LEU A 82 23.72 -65.66 -17.50
C LEU A 82 23.82 -64.74 -16.27
N PHE A 83 23.01 -63.68 -16.22
CA PHE A 83 22.98 -62.71 -15.12
C PHE A 83 21.89 -63.09 -14.10
N LYS A 84 22.29 -63.46 -12.88
CA LYS A 84 21.35 -63.79 -11.78
C LYS A 84 20.51 -62.59 -11.34
N GLN A 85 21.08 -61.39 -11.41
CA GLN A 85 20.44 -60.11 -11.12
C GLN A 85 21.06 -59.02 -12.01
N THR A 86 20.36 -57.92 -12.21
CA THR A 86 20.91 -56.77 -12.96
C THR A 86 22.15 -56.24 -12.26
N PRO A 87 23.26 -55.97 -12.99
CA PRO A 87 24.46 -55.42 -12.40
C PRO A 87 24.20 -54.08 -11.67
N PRO A 88 25.03 -53.72 -10.68
CA PRO A 88 24.86 -52.51 -9.87
C PRO A 88 24.64 -51.22 -10.68
N HIS A 89 25.27 -51.07 -11.85
CA HIS A 89 25.11 -49.89 -12.72
C HIS A 89 24.13 -50.09 -13.89
N GLY A 90 23.38 -51.18 -13.92
CA GLY A 90 22.54 -51.57 -15.06
C GLY A 90 23.31 -52.36 -16.10
N LEU A 91 22.67 -52.66 -17.23
CA LEU A 91 23.26 -53.47 -18.31
C LEU A 91 22.86 -52.91 -19.68
N ALA A 92 23.84 -52.72 -20.56
CA ALA A 92 23.60 -52.48 -21.98
C ALA A 92 24.00 -53.73 -22.77
N ALA A 93 23.07 -54.32 -23.50
CA ALA A 93 23.26 -55.55 -24.27
C ALA A 93 22.78 -55.37 -25.71
N PHE A 94 23.55 -55.92 -26.65
CA PHE A 94 23.37 -55.74 -28.10
C PHE A 94 23.50 -57.11 -28.79
N SER A 95 22.62 -57.44 -29.73
CA SER A 95 22.72 -58.69 -30.50
C SER A 95 22.28 -58.51 -31.94
N GLY A 96 22.88 -59.26 -32.87
CA GLY A 96 22.53 -59.17 -34.28
C GLY A 96 23.39 -60.04 -35.17
N ASN A 97 22.93 -60.28 -36.40
CA ASN A 97 23.70 -60.98 -37.42
C ASN A 97 24.72 -60.03 -38.05
N VAL A 98 26.01 -60.38 -37.97
CA VAL A 98 27.12 -59.58 -38.53
C VAL A 98 27.81 -60.25 -39.72
N ALA A 99 27.18 -61.26 -40.32
CA ALA A 99 27.70 -61.88 -41.52
C ALA A 99 27.75 -60.90 -42.71
N GLU A 100 28.92 -60.77 -43.34
CA GLU A 100 29.11 -59.88 -44.50
C GLU A 100 28.35 -60.36 -45.76
N ARG A 101 28.15 -61.68 -45.88
CA ARG A 101 27.50 -62.33 -47.04
C ARG A 101 26.06 -62.72 -46.76
N GLU A 102 25.18 -62.45 -47.73
CA GLU A 102 23.76 -62.76 -47.63
C GLU A 102 23.50 -64.26 -47.61
N GLY A 103 22.70 -64.74 -46.66
CA GLY A 103 22.39 -66.17 -46.49
C GLY A 103 23.27 -66.92 -45.49
N GLN A 104 24.34 -66.31 -44.98
CA GLN A 104 25.09 -66.81 -43.82
C GLN A 104 24.59 -66.18 -42.51
N SER A 105 24.57 -66.96 -41.43
CA SER A 105 24.20 -66.51 -40.09
C SER A 105 25.44 -66.49 -39.19
N ASP A 106 25.88 -65.30 -38.78
CA ASP A 106 26.88 -65.06 -37.73
C ASP A 106 26.27 -64.10 -36.70
N VAL A 107 25.36 -64.61 -35.87
CA VAL A 107 24.74 -63.81 -34.80
C VAL A 107 25.68 -63.71 -33.61
N ARG A 108 26.01 -62.49 -33.20
CA ARG A 108 26.83 -62.21 -32.03
C ARG A 108 26.07 -61.42 -30.98
N VAL A 109 26.55 -61.49 -29.74
CA VAL A 109 26.00 -60.75 -28.59
C VAL A 109 27.13 -60.03 -27.88
N TRP A 110 26.91 -58.78 -27.54
CA TRP A 110 27.80 -57.95 -26.75
C TRP A 110 27.05 -57.43 -25.53
N SER A 111 27.75 -57.26 -24.42
CA SER A 111 27.19 -56.55 -23.26
C SER A 111 28.26 -55.84 -22.47
N ILE A 112 27.90 -54.70 -21.89
CA ILE A 112 28.74 -53.94 -20.98
C ILE A 112 27.92 -53.50 -19.76
N GLU A 113 28.50 -53.61 -18.56
CA GLU A 113 28.02 -52.88 -17.40
C GLU A 113 28.54 -51.43 -17.52
N PRO A 114 27.66 -50.42 -17.63
CA PRO A 114 28.10 -49.04 -17.79
C PRO A 114 28.85 -48.55 -16.54
N PRO A 115 29.83 -47.65 -16.71
CA PRO A 115 30.65 -47.18 -15.59
C PRO A 115 29.88 -46.29 -14.61
N VAL A 116 28.70 -45.80 -14.99
CA VAL A 116 27.76 -45.07 -14.13
C VAL A 116 26.36 -45.69 -14.24
N PRO A 117 25.53 -45.64 -13.18
CA PRO A 117 24.19 -46.23 -13.18
C PRO A 117 23.29 -45.72 -14.32
N LEU A 118 22.72 -46.65 -15.10
CA LEU A 118 21.68 -46.33 -16.08
C LEU A 118 20.32 -46.11 -15.43
N ASN A 119 19.63 -45.04 -15.84
CA ASN A 119 18.26 -44.72 -15.39
C ASN A 119 17.20 -44.89 -16.48
N LEU A 120 17.56 -45.47 -17.64
CA LEU A 120 16.67 -45.61 -18.80
C LEU A 120 16.54 -47.08 -19.23
N ARG A 121 15.35 -47.44 -19.69
CA ARG A 121 15.03 -48.76 -20.24
C ARG A 121 14.72 -48.61 -21.72
N VAL A 122 15.44 -49.35 -22.56
CA VAL A 122 15.24 -49.33 -24.01
C VAL A 122 15.23 -50.76 -24.52
N TYR A 123 14.30 -51.07 -25.40
CA TYR A 123 14.35 -52.22 -26.30
C TYR A 123 14.06 -51.69 -27.70
N ARG A 124 14.96 -51.95 -28.64
CA ARG A 124 14.80 -51.51 -30.04
C ARG A 124 15.46 -52.49 -30.98
N CYS A 125 14.75 -52.88 -32.03
CA CYS A 125 15.30 -53.61 -33.16
C CYS A 125 15.39 -52.64 -34.35
N ASP A 126 16.59 -52.38 -34.85
CA ASP A 126 16.83 -51.39 -35.90
C ASP A 126 17.93 -51.86 -36.86
N LYS A 127 18.24 -51.03 -37.87
CA LYS A 127 19.37 -51.26 -38.80
C LYS A 127 20.72 -51.00 -38.15
N GLU A 128 20.76 -50.23 -37.08
CA GLU A 128 21.96 -49.83 -36.34
C GLU A 128 21.72 -50.05 -34.85
N PHE A 129 22.77 -50.31 -34.07
CA PHE A 129 22.63 -50.33 -32.62
C PHE A 129 22.35 -48.92 -32.08
N VAL A 130 21.47 -48.81 -31.10
CA VAL A 130 21.15 -47.52 -30.44
C VAL A 130 22.24 -47.25 -29.42
N LEU A 131 23.15 -46.31 -29.70
CA LEU A 131 24.37 -46.09 -28.90
C LEU A 131 24.38 -44.73 -28.17
N GLU A 132 23.43 -43.85 -28.47
CA GLU A 132 23.31 -42.50 -27.91
C GLU A 132 23.34 -42.47 -26.37
N PRO A 133 22.66 -43.39 -25.66
CA PRO A 133 22.76 -43.45 -24.20
C PRO A 133 24.20 -43.61 -23.70
N LEU A 134 25.01 -44.45 -24.34
CA LEU A 134 26.41 -44.68 -23.94
C LEU A 134 27.32 -43.54 -24.39
N LYS A 135 27.08 -42.95 -25.56
CA LYS A 135 27.83 -41.77 -26.05
C LYS A 135 27.69 -40.58 -25.11
N SER A 136 26.48 -40.33 -24.60
CA SER A 136 26.21 -39.23 -23.67
C SER A 136 26.98 -39.32 -22.34
N LEU A 137 27.47 -40.52 -21.97
CA LEU A 137 28.29 -40.75 -20.78
C LEU A 137 29.76 -40.36 -20.99
N LEU A 138 30.19 -40.12 -22.24
CA LEU A 138 31.56 -39.78 -22.60
C LEU A 138 31.82 -38.26 -22.65
N GLU A 139 30.79 -37.42 -22.58
CA GLU A 139 30.87 -35.94 -22.63
C GLU A 139 31.18 -35.31 -21.24
N SER A 140 32.20 -34.44 -21.15
CA SER A 140 32.48 -33.66 -19.94
C SER A 140 31.59 -32.41 -19.89
N LYS A 141 30.69 -32.30 -18.90
CA LYS A 141 29.67 -31.24 -18.87
C LYS A 141 30.07 -30.03 -18.02
N GLU A 142 29.95 -28.84 -18.61
CA GLU A 142 30.07 -27.54 -17.93
C GLU A 142 28.92 -27.28 -16.95
N VAL A 143 29.15 -26.40 -15.95
CA VAL A 143 28.17 -26.09 -14.90
C VAL A 143 27.89 -24.59 -14.84
N TYR A 144 26.63 -24.20 -15.07
CA TYR A 144 26.12 -22.83 -14.96
C TYR A 144 25.06 -22.72 -13.86
N GLY A 145 24.88 -21.52 -13.30
CA GLY A 145 23.85 -21.19 -12.33
C GLY A 145 22.67 -20.52 -13.03
N LEU A 146 21.44 -20.94 -12.70
CA LEU A 146 20.21 -20.35 -13.22
C LEU A 146 19.43 -19.72 -12.07
N VAL A 147 18.96 -18.49 -12.24
CA VAL A 147 18.09 -17.80 -11.29
C VAL A 147 16.90 -17.24 -12.05
N VAL A 148 15.69 -17.68 -11.72
CA VAL A 148 14.45 -17.09 -12.24
C VAL A 148 13.75 -16.37 -11.10
N LEU A 149 13.39 -15.10 -11.30
CA LEU A 149 12.68 -14.32 -10.27
C LEU A 149 11.58 -13.41 -10.83
N ASP A 150 10.52 -13.25 -10.06
CA ASP A 150 9.54 -12.18 -10.20
C ASP A 150 9.38 -11.38 -8.88
N ARG A 151 8.24 -10.70 -8.70
CA ARG A 151 7.97 -9.91 -7.49
C ARG A 151 7.56 -10.75 -6.28
N ARG A 152 7.30 -12.04 -6.45
CA ARG A 152 6.71 -12.97 -5.49
C ARG A 152 7.50 -14.26 -5.39
N ASP A 153 7.94 -14.81 -6.49
CA ASP A 153 8.57 -16.11 -6.57
C ASP A 153 9.97 -16.00 -7.15
N ALA A 154 10.86 -16.84 -6.63
CA ALA A 154 12.19 -17.04 -7.19
C ALA A 154 12.61 -18.49 -7.08
N MET A 155 13.32 -18.97 -8.10
CA MET A 155 13.84 -20.32 -8.21
C MET A 155 15.31 -20.27 -8.64
N ILE A 156 16.14 -21.07 -7.97
CA ILE A 156 17.58 -21.17 -8.20
C ILE A 156 17.88 -22.62 -8.59
N ALA A 157 18.63 -22.81 -9.67
CA ALA A 157 18.98 -24.11 -10.22
C ALA A 157 20.41 -24.11 -10.79
N LEU A 158 20.92 -25.30 -11.12
CA LEU A 158 22.13 -25.49 -11.91
C LEU A 158 21.78 -26.03 -13.29
N LEU A 159 22.53 -25.61 -14.29
CA LEU A 159 22.56 -26.23 -15.60
C LEU A 159 23.85 -27.05 -15.71
N LYS A 160 23.72 -28.36 -15.93
CA LYS A 160 24.86 -29.27 -16.19
C LYS A 160 24.68 -29.91 -17.56
N GLY A 161 25.42 -29.42 -18.56
CA GLY A 161 25.13 -29.74 -19.97
C GLY A 161 23.69 -29.34 -20.30
N LYS A 162 22.85 -30.29 -20.72
CA LYS A 162 21.42 -30.07 -21.03
C LYS A 162 20.46 -30.29 -19.86
N THR A 163 20.96 -30.58 -18.66
CA THR A 163 20.11 -30.95 -17.52
C THR A 163 20.01 -29.82 -16.51
N ILE A 164 18.77 -29.41 -16.20
CA ILE A 164 18.46 -28.44 -15.14
C ILE A 164 18.29 -29.19 -13.81
N ILE A 165 19.02 -28.79 -12.78
CA ILE A 165 18.98 -29.35 -11.43
C ILE A 165 18.47 -28.25 -10.47
N PRO A 166 17.20 -28.29 -10.05
CA PRO A 166 16.65 -27.35 -9.07
C PRO A 166 17.41 -27.41 -7.73
N LEU A 167 17.76 -26.25 -7.16
CA LEU A 167 18.42 -26.16 -5.86
C LEU A 167 17.48 -25.64 -4.77
N THR A 168 16.78 -24.53 -5.03
CA THR A 168 15.96 -23.86 -4.02
C THR A 168 14.86 -23.02 -4.66
N GLN A 169 13.73 -22.94 -3.99
CA GLN A 169 12.63 -22.04 -4.33
C GLN A 169 12.28 -21.18 -3.11
N THR A 170 11.90 -19.93 -3.36
CA THR A 170 11.42 -19.04 -2.32
C THR A 170 10.23 -18.21 -2.80
N HIS A 171 9.24 -18.02 -1.93
CA HIS A 171 8.05 -17.22 -2.17
C HIS A 171 7.99 -16.07 -1.14
N SER A 172 7.53 -14.91 -1.60
CA SER A 172 7.34 -13.70 -0.81
C SER A 172 5.91 -13.60 -0.30
N HIS A 173 5.70 -13.22 0.96
CA HIS A 173 4.37 -12.97 1.52
C HIS A 173 3.71 -11.66 1.02
N VAL A 174 4.09 -11.17 -0.17
CA VAL A 174 3.53 -9.97 -0.79
C VAL A 174 2.03 -10.17 -1.03
N PRO A 175 1.15 -9.40 -0.38
CA PRO A 175 -0.29 -9.50 -0.62
C PRO A 175 -0.63 -9.27 -2.09
N GLY A 176 -1.74 -9.87 -2.56
CA GLY A 176 -2.45 -9.50 -3.79
C GLY A 176 -2.38 -7.99 -4.10
N LYS A 177 -2.43 -7.60 -5.38
CA LYS A 177 -3.01 -6.28 -5.72
C LYS A 177 -4.43 -6.27 -5.17
N THR A 178 -4.61 -5.92 -3.91
CA THR A 178 -5.92 -5.54 -3.39
C THR A 178 -6.29 -4.27 -4.13
N ARG A 179 -7.44 -4.30 -4.80
CA ARG A 179 -8.16 -3.08 -5.19
C ARG A 179 -8.13 -2.13 -3.98
N ALA A 180 -7.79 -0.87 -4.19
CA ALA A 180 -7.86 0.15 -3.15
C ALA A 180 -9.16 0.01 -2.32
N GLY A 181 -9.07 0.09 -0.99
CA GLY A 181 -10.25 -0.03 -0.10
C GLY A 181 -10.13 -1.03 1.06
N GLY A 182 -8.95 -1.17 1.67
CA GLY A 182 -8.77 -2.01 2.87
C GLY A 182 -9.09 -1.28 4.17
N GLN A 183 -8.60 -0.03 4.29
CA GLN A 183 -8.68 0.76 5.52
C GLN A 183 -9.88 1.70 5.51
N CYS A 184 -11.07 1.19 5.83
CA CYS A 184 -12.30 1.96 5.72
C CYS A 184 -12.81 2.43 7.09
N LEU A 185 -13.53 3.56 7.08
CA LEU A 185 -14.28 4.08 8.22
C LEU A 185 -15.79 4.00 7.91
N SER A 186 -16.60 3.94 8.96
CA SER A 186 -18.06 3.99 8.81
C SER A 186 -18.52 5.30 8.18
N TYR A 187 -19.62 5.24 7.41
CA TYR A 187 -20.18 6.40 6.70
C TYR A 187 -20.54 7.57 7.62
N ASP A 188 -20.99 7.30 8.84
CA ASP A 188 -21.36 8.30 9.86
C ASP A 188 -20.17 8.97 10.55
N THR A 189 -18.93 8.54 10.25
CA THR A 189 -17.72 9.16 10.79
C THR A 189 -17.58 10.58 10.27
N HIS A 190 -17.45 11.56 11.17
CA HIS A 190 -17.23 12.96 10.83
C HIS A 190 -15.77 13.23 10.58
N VAL A 191 -15.48 13.91 9.47
CA VAL A 191 -14.15 14.35 9.07
C VAL A 191 -14.08 15.87 9.13
N GLN A 192 -13.00 16.38 9.71
CA GLN A 192 -12.74 17.81 9.80
C GLN A 192 -12.12 18.33 8.50
N LEU A 193 -12.83 19.21 7.81
CA LEU A 193 -12.31 19.93 6.64
C LEU A 193 -11.47 21.14 7.03
N ALA A 194 -10.58 21.54 6.12
CA ALA A 194 -9.67 22.68 6.28
C ALA A 194 -10.41 24.02 6.44
N ASP A 195 -11.56 24.16 5.79
CA ASP A 195 -12.44 25.34 5.84
C ASP A 195 -13.26 25.44 7.14
N GLY A 196 -13.20 24.41 8.00
CA GLY A 196 -13.93 24.32 9.26
C GLY A 196 -15.23 23.53 9.20
N SER A 197 -15.69 23.12 8.02
CA SER A 197 -16.87 22.28 7.90
C SER A 197 -16.62 20.86 8.41
N LEU A 198 -17.72 20.21 8.83
CA LEU A 198 -17.75 18.86 9.38
C LEU A 198 -18.65 18.03 8.49
N LEU A 199 -18.06 17.16 7.67
CA LEU A 199 -18.79 16.26 6.78
C LEU A 199 -18.61 14.83 7.23
N THR A 200 -19.66 14.04 7.07
CA THR A 200 -19.59 12.59 7.23
C THR A 200 -18.82 11.97 6.06
N MET A 201 -18.20 10.81 6.28
CA MET A 201 -17.36 10.14 5.29
C MET A 201 -18.07 9.98 3.93
N ASP A 202 -19.35 9.61 3.93
CA ASP A 202 -20.17 9.40 2.72
C ASP A 202 -20.32 10.65 1.83
N LYS A 203 -20.12 11.85 2.39
CA LYS A 203 -20.23 13.14 1.69
C LYS A 203 -18.89 13.66 1.17
N LEU A 204 -17.78 13.00 1.47
CA LEU A 204 -16.45 13.42 1.02
C LEU A 204 -16.22 13.09 -0.45
N HIS A 205 -15.52 13.98 -1.14
CA HIS A 205 -15.16 13.84 -2.55
C HIS A 205 -13.90 14.65 -2.86
N ASN A 206 -13.17 14.25 -3.91
CA ASN A 206 -12.10 15.06 -4.48
C ASN A 206 -12.74 16.29 -5.16
N PRO A 207 -12.25 17.55 -4.96
CA PRO A 207 -10.97 17.95 -4.36
C PRO A 207 -11.07 18.58 -2.98
N LEU A 208 -11.97 18.12 -2.09
CA LEU A 208 -12.06 18.66 -0.73
C LEU A 208 -10.71 18.54 0.02
N ILE A 209 -10.47 19.46 0.95
CA ILE A 209 -9.25 19.54 1.73
C ILE A 209 -9.58 19.23 3.19
N VAL A 210 -8.91 18.22 3.75
CA VAL A 210 -9.10 17.76 5.13
C VAL A 210 -7.95 18.24 6.02
N LYS A 211 -8.22 18.36 7.32
CA LYS A 211 -7.16 18.58 8.32
C LYS A 211 -6.36 17.29 8.52
N SER A 212 -5.04 17.42 8.58
CA SER A 212 -4.04 16.36 8.73
C SER A 212 -2.95 16.79 9.72
N ALA A 213 -2.02 15.90 10.02
CA ALA A 213 -0.86 16.17 10.86
C ALA A 213 0.45 15.76 10.18
N GLN A 214 1.53 16.47 10.53
CA GLN A 214 2.90 16.05 10.31
C GLN A 214 3.49 15.62 11.66
N PHE A 215 3.65 14.31 11.88
CA PHE A 215 4.13 13.78 13.15
C PHE A 215 5.64 14.00 13.40
N LYS A 216 6.42 14.30 12.35
CA LYS A 216 7.87 14.56 12.49
C LYS A 216 8.18 15.88 13.23
N ASN A 217 7.37 16.91 12.99
CA ASN A 217 7.53 18.25 13.58
C ASN A 217 6.34 18.65 14.47
N PHE A 218 5.42 17.71 14.72
CA PHE A 218 4.22 17.92 15.52
C PHE A 218 3.37 19.11 15.05
N THR A 219 3.13 19.24 13.74
CA THR A 219 2.32 20.35 13.19
C THR A 219 1.00 19.87 12.58
N LEU A 220 -0.02 20.72 12.64
CA LEU A 220 -1.27 20.54 11.91
C LEU A 220 -1.13 21.12 10.49
N ASP A 221 -1.59 20.37 9.50
CA ASP A 221 -1.48 20.73 8.08
C ASP A 221 -2.79 20.39 7.34
N ASP A 222 -2.91 20.90 6.12
CA ASP A 222 -4.06 20.67 5.25
C ASP A 222 -3.71 19.72 4.10
N SER A 223 -4.60 18.78 3.81
CA SER A 223 -4.34 17.70 2.86
C SER A 223 -5.49 17.53 1.88
N ARG A 224 -5.20 17.56 0.58
CA ARG A 224 -6.20 17.37 -0.46
C ARG A 224 -6.60 15.90 -0.59
N ILE A 225 -7.89 15.63 -0.70
CA ILE A 225 -8.43 14.33 -1.07
C ILE A 225 -8.13 14.06 -2.55
N THR A 226 -7.49 12.93 -2.84
CA THR A 226 -7.12 12.49 -4.20
C THR A 226 -7.99 11.34 -4.70
N GLY A 227 -8.62 10.57 -3.81
CA GLY A 227 -9.45 9.43 -4.19
C GLY A 227 -10.45 9.04 -3.11
N VAL A 228 -11.53 8.38 -3.52
CA VAL A 228 -12.63 7.91 -2.68
C VAL A 228 -12.95 6.47 -3.05
N PHE A 229 -13.07 5.61 -2.04
CA PHE A 229 -13.32 4.18 -2.23
C PHE A 229 -14.45 3.73 -1.29
N LYS A 230 -15.35 2.89 -1.79
CA LYS A 230 -16.47 2.33 -1.01
C LYS A 230 -16.33 0.82 -0.94
N SER A 231 -16.54 0.26 0.25
CA SER A 231 -16.52 -1.18 0.46
C SER A 231 -17.51 -1.58 1.55
N LYS A 232 -17.76 -2.89 1.72
CA LYS A 232 -18.51 -3.43 2.87
C LYS A 232 -17.54 -4.22 3.73
N LYS A 233 -17.47 -3.90 5.03
CA LYS A 233 -16.50 -4.51 5.97
C LYS A 233 -17.17 -4.75 7.33
N LYS A 234 -16.59 -5.67 8.11
CA LYS A 234 -16.97 -5.89 9.52
C LYS A 234 -16.56 -4.69 10.37
N ILE A 235 -17.38 -4.32 11.35
CA ILE A 235 -17.10 -3.15 12.21
C ILE A 235 -16.20 -3.53 13.38
N TYR A 236 -15.13 -2.75 13.53
CA TYR A 236 -14.33 -2.58 14.74
C TYR A 236 -14.66 -1.20 15.32
N LYS A 237 -15.40 -1.18 16.42
CA LYS A 237 -15.79 0.05 17.12
C LYS A 237 -14.83 0.28 18.28
N ILE A 238 -14.10 1.37 18.21
CA ILE A 238 -13.08 1.76 19.18
C ILE A 238 -13.65 2.91 20.00
N ILE A 239 -13.66 2.74 21.31
CA ILE A 239 -14.15 3.73 22.28
C ILE A 239 -12.99 4.14 23.17
N THR A 240 -12.77 5.44 23.31
CA THR A 240 -11.68 5.98 24.13
C THR A 240 -12.15 6.48 25.49
N LYS A 241 -11.22 6.72 26.41
CA LYS A 241 -11.41 7.31 27.73
C LYS A 241 -10.57 8.58 27.84
N TYR A 242 -11.21 9.68 28.26
CA TYR A 242 -10.57 10.98 28.50
C TYR A 242 -9.90 11.66 27.28
N PRO A 243 -10.66 12.18 26.30
CA PRO A 243 -12.11 12.18 26.24
C PRO A 243 -12.70 10.87 25.73
N ARG A 244 -14.01 10.69 25.95
CA ARG A 244 -14.77 9.63 25.31
C ARG A 244 -15.09 10.01 23.86
N LEU A 245 -14.41 9.34 22.94
CA LEU A 245 -14.62 9.38 21.49
C LEU A 245 -15.08 8.00 21.02
N GLU A 246 -15.76 7.96 19.88
CA GLU A 246 -16.20 6.72 19.25
C GLU A 246 -15.83 6.77 17.77
N ILE A 247 -15.10 5.76 17.29
CA ILE A 247 -14.78 5.60 15.88
C ILE A 247 -15.04 4.16 15.43
N GLN A 248 -15.66 4.03 14.26
CA GLN A 248 -15.99 2.73 13.68
C GLN A 248 -15.18 2.55 12.40
N SER A 249 -14.45 1.45 12.35
CA SER A 249 -13.45 1.19 11.31
C SER A 249 -13.47 -0.26 10.86
N SER A 250 -12.86 -0.55 9.71
CA SER A 250 -12.59 -1.91 9.26
C SER A 250 -11.42 -2.52 10.02
N LYS A 251 -11.37 -3.84 10.11
CA LYS A 251 -10.26 -4.64 10.68
C LYS A 251 -8.86 -4.09 10.35
N ASP A 252 -8.62 -3.76 9.09
CA ASP A 252 -7.29 -3.40 8.58
C ASP A 252 -6.98 -1.90 8.72
N HIS A 253 -7.92 -1.08 9.22
CA HIS A 253 -7.75 0.37 9.30
C HIS A 253 -6.69 0.73 10.34
N VAL A 254 -5.78 1.65 9.98
CA VAL A 254 -4.59 1.96 10.78
C VAL A 254 -4.76 3.26 11.56
N PHE A 255 -4.38 3.20 12.81
CA PHE A 255 -4.38 4.30 13.77
C PHE A 255 -2.96 4.65 14.19
N PHE A 256 -2.74 5.91 14.52
CA PHE A 256 -1.51 6.36 15.16
C PHE A 256 -1.63 6.19 16.67
N VAL A 257 -0.66 5.52 17.27
CA VAL A 257 -0.61 5.17 18.68
C VAL A 257 0.66 5.75 19.30
N ALA A 258 0.52 6.49 20.40
CA ALA A 258 1.65 6.95 21.20
C ALA A 258 2.20 5.80 22.05
N SER A 259 3.50 5.55 21.94
CA SER A 259 4.26 4.51 22.66
C SER A 259 5.57 5.08 23.23
N ASP A 260 6.28 4.27 24.01
CA ASP A 260 7.58 4.64 24.58
C ASP A 260 8.67 4.90 23.53
N GLN A 261 8.49 4.38 22.31
CA GLN A 261 9.38 4.58 21.17
C GLN A 261 8.94 5.76 20.28
N GLY A 262 7.89 6.50 20.66
CA GLY A 262 7.30 7.59 19.90
C GLY A 262 5.95 7.22 19.30
N ILE A 263 5.66 7.69 18.09
CA ILE A 263 4.38 7.45 17.42
C ILE A 263 4.52 6.24 16.49
N ILE A 264 3.75 5.21 16.75
CA ILE A 264 3.70 3.97 15.94
C ILE A 264 2.35 3.83 15.25
N GLU A 265 2.29 2.99 14.23
CA GLU A 265 1.07 2.67 13.49
C GLU A 265 0.58 1.28 13.91
N LYS A 266 -0.71 1.16 14.26
CA LYS A 266 -1.36 -0.13 14.55
C LYS A 266 -2.65 -0.28 13.77
N ALA A 267 -2.89 -1.44 13.18
CA ALA A 267 -4.19 -1.78 12.60
C ALA A 267 -5.26 -1.97 13.69
N SER A 268 -6.53 -1.87 13.32
CA SER A 268 -7.66 -1.97 14.27
C SER A 268 -7.70 -3.33 14.98
N GLU A 269 -7.19 -4.39 14.33
CA GLU A 269 -7.05 -5.71 14.95
C GLU A 269 -5.88 -5.83 15.94
N GLU A 270 -4.85 -4.99 15.78
CA GLU A 270 -3.64 -4.96 16.61
C GLU A 270 -3.79 -4.02 17.81
N LEU A 271 -4.82 -3.16 17.79
CA LEU A 271 -5.14 -2.27 18.91
C LEU A 271 -5.52 -3.05 20.16
N GLN A 272 -5.06 -2.56 21.31
CA GLN A 272 -5.34 -3.13 22.61
C GLN A 272 -5.97 -2.09 23.53
N VAL A 273 -6.77 -2.56 24.51
CA VAL A 273 -7.29 -1.68 25.57
C VAL A 273 -6.11 -1.09 26.33
N GLY A 274 -6.11 0.24 26.46
CA GLY A 274 -5.02 0.97 27.07
C GLY A 274 -3.99 1.56 26.11
N ASP A 275 -3.99 1.19 24.83
CA ASP A 275 -3.27 1.93 23.79
C ASP A 275 -3.72 3.41 23.76
N HIS A 276 -2.83 4.31 23.38
CA HIS A 276 -3.12 5.76 23.34
C HIS A 276 -3.19 6.26 21.91
N LEU A 277 -4.40 6.48 21.39
CA LEU A 277 -4.60 7.13 20.09
C LEU A 277 -4.19 8.60 20.14
N ILE A 278 -3.96 9.21 18.97
CA ILE A 278 -3.54 10.61 18.90
C ILE A 278 -4.69 11.50 18.43
N MET A 279 -4.87 12.62 19.13
CA MET A 279 -5.91 13.61 18.89
C MET A 279 -5.29 15.02 18.83
N PRO A 280 -5.82 15.95 18.02
CA PRO A 280 -5.46 17.36 18.10
C PRO A 280 -5.99 17.98 19.40
N GLU A 281 -5.15 18.77 20.06
CA GLU A 281 -5.52 19.59 21.21
C GLU A 281 -6.41 20.78 20.80
N LYS A 282 -6.14 21.33 19.60
CA LYS A 282 -6.87 22.46 19.03
C LYS A 282 -6.90 22.37 17.51
N ILE A 283 -8.02 22.74 16.89
CA ILE A 283 -8.14 22.81 15.43
C ILE A 283 -8.22 24.27 15.00
N ASN A 284 -7.22 24.73 14.24
CA ASN A 284 -7.18 26.10 13.75
C ASN A 284 -7.93 26.23 12.42
N VAL A 285 -8.92 27.13 12.39
CA VAL A 285 -9.73 27.46 11.21
C VAL A 285 -9.81 28.98 11.11
N LYS A 286 -9.37 29.54 9.97
CA LYS A 286 -9.42 30.99 9.73
C LYS A 286 -10.88 31.50 9.67
N GLY A 287 -11.73 30.74 8.99
CA GLY A 287 -13.13 31.08 8.73
C GLY A 287 -13.28 32.25 7.76
N VAL A 288 -14.47 32.39 7.20
CA VAL A 288 -14.82 33.42 6.21
C VAL A 288 -16.08 34.15 6.65
N ARG A 289 -16.12 35.47 6.43
CA ARG A 289 -17.30 36.30 6.70
C ARG A 289 -18.47 35.86 5.81
N GLN A 290 -19.60 35.51 6.42
CA GLN A 290 -20.79 35.08 5.70
C GLN A 290 -21.73 36.28 5.46
N LYS A 291 -22.05 36.54 4.19
CA LYS A 291 -23.07 37.53 3.79
C LYS A 291 -24.46 36.87 3.76
N ILE A 292 -25.48 37.68 4.00
CA ILE A 292 -26.90 37.33 3.97
C ILE A 292 -27.60 38.35 3.09
N ASN A 293 -28.33 37.89 2.06
CA ASN A 293 -29.11 38.81 1.23
C ASN A 293 -30.45 39.10 1.91
N ALA A 294 -30.44 39.99 2.91
CA ALA A 294 -31.60 40.28 3.75
C ALA A 294 -32.84 40.71 2.95
N LEU A 295 -32.64 41.47 1.86
CA LEU A 295 -33.74 42.04 1.05
C LEU A 295 -34.65 40.95 0.47
N GLN A 296 -34.11 39.79 0.11
CA GLN A 296 -34.91 38.73 -0.52
C GLN A 296 -36.01 38.15 0.39
N TYR A 297 -35.87 38.30 1.71
CA TYR A 297 -36.81 37.73 2.68
C TYR A 297 -38.02 38.62 2.96
N TYR A 298 -37.93 39.88 2.56
CA TYR A 298 -39.06 40.80 2.60
C TYR A 298 -40.02 40.52 1.43
N ASN A 299 -41.32 40.67 1.71
CA ASN A 299 -42.36 40.45 0.71
C ASN A 299 -42.96 41.72 0.15
N GLY A 300 -42.67 42.87 0.74
CA GLY A 300 -43.23 44.16 0.42
C GLY A 300 -42.14 45.21 0.31
N PHE A 301 -42.20 46.07 -0.70
CA PHE A 301 -41.20 47.09 -1.00
C PHE A 301 -41.86 48.41 -1.39
N ILE A 302 -41.20 49.52 -1.10
CA ILE A 302 -41.57 50.87 -1.53
C ILE A 302 -40.39 51.45 -2.31
N LEU A 303 -40.65 52.26 -3.33
CA LEU A 303 -39.60 52.95 -4.08
C LEU A 303 -38.98 54.07 -3.24
N ASN A 304 -37.65 54.10 -3.15
CA ASN A 304 -36.95 55.28 -2.62
C ASN A 304 -37.00 56.43 -3.64
N LYS A 305 -36.56 57.65 -3.27
CA LYS A 305 -36.65 58.82 -4.17
C LYS A 305 -35.99 58.57 -5.54
N GLN A 306 -34.80 57.97 -5.55
CA GLN A 306 -34.09 57.63 -6.78
C GLN A 306 -34.86 56.60 -7.62
N GLY A 307 -35.50 55.63 -6.97
CA GLY A 307 -36.30 54.59 -7.64
C GLY A 307 -37.59 55.10 -8.25
N GLN A 308 -38.22 56.08 -7.61
CA GLN A 308 -39.40 56.78 -8.15
C GLN A 308 -39.05 57.47 -9.47
N GLU A 309 -37.97 58.25 -9.47
CA GLU A 309 -37.46 58.95 -10.66
C GLU A 309 -37.01 57.97 -11.75
N PHE A 310 -36.23 56.96 -11.37
CA PHE A 310 -35.72 55.95 -12.30
C PHE A 310 -36.85 55.16 -12.97
N MET A 311 -37.85 54.72 -12.20
CA MET A 311 -38.98 53.96 -12.74
C MET A 311 -39.81 54.80 -13.70
N LYS A 312 -40.09 56.06 -13.34
CA LYS A 312 -40.81 57.01 -14.20
C LYS A 312 -40.05 57.27 -15.51
N LYS A 313 -38.74 57.53 -15.42
CA LYS A 313 -37.87 57.76 -16.57
C LYS A 313 -37.82 56.54 -17.50
N ARG A 314 -37.58 55.34 -16.96
CA ARG A 314 -37.51 54.10 -17.75
C ARG A 314 -38.84 53.77 -18.44
N ARG A 315 -39.96 54.04 -17.78
CA ARG A 315 -41.29 53.88 -18.40
C ARG A 315 -41.46 54.82 -19.60
N GLN A 316 -41.03 56.07 -19.47
CA GLN A 316 -41.06 57.06 -20.56
C GLN A 316 -40.12 56.67 -21.70
N GLU A 317 -38.90 56.20 -21.42
CA GLU A 317 -37.94 55.71 -22.42
C GLU A 317 -38.50 54.53 -23.25
N LYS A 318 -39.35 53.70 -22.66
CA LYS A 318 -40.03 52.58 -23.34
C LYS A 318 -41.34 53.00 -24.02
N ASN A 319 -41.67 54.30 -24.05
CA ASN A 319 -42.92 54.87 -24.62
C ASN A 319 -44.20 54.24 -24.03
N LEU A 320 -44.18 53.88 -22.75
CA LEU A 320 -45.35 53.31 -22.08
C LEU A 320 -46.05 54.40 -21.25
N ASP A 321 -47.33 54.66 -21.50
CA ASP A 321 -48.13 55.42 -20.54
C ASP A 321 -48.43 54.55 -19.29
N GLN A 322 -48.91 55.17 -18.20
CA GLN A 322 -49.23 54.44 -16.98
C GLN A 322 -50.34 53.39 -17.18
N LYS A 323 -51.29 53.62 -18.10
CA LYS A 323 -52.46 52.75 -18.35
C LYS A 323 -52.06 51.50 -19.14
N VAL A 324 -51.18 51.65 -20.13
CA VAL A 324 -50.60 50.59 -20.95
C VAL A 324 -49.70 49.70 -20.10
N LEU A 325 -48.81 50.29 -19.29
CA LEU A 325 -47.99 49.52 -18.35
C LEU A 325 -48.90 48.73 -17.38
N ALA A 326 -49.90 49.39 -16.80
CA ALA A 326 -50.85 48.77 -15.89
C ALA A 326 -51.56 47.55 -16.53
N LYS A 327 -52.09 47.69 -17.75
CA LYS A 327 -52.71 46.60 -18.50
C LYS A 327 -51.75 45.44 -18.76
N LYS A 328 -50.49 45.73 -19.13
CA LYS A 328 -49.46 44.73 -19.44
C LYS A 328 -49.09 43.84 -18.25
N ILE A 329 -49.19 44.34 -17.02
CA ILE A 329 -48.83 43.60 -15.81
C ILE A 329 -50.00 43.23 -14.89
N GLY A 330 -51.24 43.51 -15.33
CA GLY A 330 -52.47 43.20 -14.59
C GLY A 330 -52.69 44.08 -13.36
N LEU A 331 -52.40 45.37 -13.45
CA LEU A 331 -52.66 46.38 -12.42
C LEU A 331 -53.57 47.50 -12.94
N THR A 332 -54.01 48.40 -12.05
CA THR A 332 -54.74 49.62 -12.43
C THR A 332 -53.76 50.77 -12.69
N GLN A 333 -54.15 51.76 -13.50
CA GLN A 333 -53.35 52.97 -13.71
C GLN A 333 -53.02 53.66 -12.38
N THR A 334 -54.00 53.77 -11.49
CA THR A 334 -53.82 54.33 -10.14
C THR A 334 -52.75 53.58 -9.37
N ALA A 335 -52.69 52.25 -9.48
CA ALA A 335 -51.67 51.43 -8.82
C ALA A 335 -50.25 51.76 -9.32
N ILE A 336 -50.06 52.03 -10.62
CA ILE A 336 -48.78 52.49 -11.18
C ILE A 336 -48.46 53.89 -10.67
N SER A 337 -49.42 54.81 -10.71
CA SER A 337 -49.25 56.19 -10.24
C SER A 337 -48.80 56.25 -8.78
N VAL A 338 -49.51 55.56 -7.87
CA VAL A 338 -49.13 55.54 -6.44
C VAL A 338 -47.82 54.79 -6.19
N THR A 339 -47.42 53.88 -7.08
CA THR A 339 -46.10 53.24 -7.07
C THR A 339 -45.00 54.21 -7.45
N GLU A 340 -45.15 54.97 -8.54
CA GLU A 340 -44.18 55.99 -8.97
C GLU A 340 -44.04 57.12 -7.94
N LEU A 341 -45.08 57.38 -7.15
CA LEU A 341 -45.03 58.32 -6.02
C LEU A 341 -44.42 57.73 -4.73
N GLY A 342 -44.00 56.46 -4.75
CA GLY A 342 -43.48 55.76 -3.57
C GLY A 342 -44.49 55.59 -2.43
N LYS A 343 -45.80 55.65 -2.71
CA LYS A 343 -46.87 55.54 -1.71
C LYS A 343 -47.48 54.14 -1.63
N ARG A 344 -47.14 53.24 -2.57
CA ARG A 344 -47.66 51.87 -2.63
C ARG A 344 -46.64 50.85 -2.12
N ASN A 345 -47.07 50.00 -1.19
CA ASN A 345 -46.36 48.77 -0.85
C ASN A 345 -46.54 47.74 -1.97
N LEU A 346 -45.45 47.43 -2.65
CA LEU A 346 -45.37 46.50 -3.76
C LEU A 346 -44.97 45.11 -3.27
N ARG A 347 -45.80 44.10 -3.57
CA ARG A 347 -45.38 42.72 -3.39
C ARG A 347 -44.19 42.40 -4.30
N ARG A 348 -43.29 41.53 -3.85
CA ARG A 348 -42.11 41.09 -4.62
C ARG A 348 -42.48 40.65 -6.05
N ASP A 349 -43.51 39.82 -6.21
CA ASP A 349 -43.95 39.31 -7.51
C ASP A 349 -44.46 40.43 -8.43
N THR A 350 -45.16 41.41 -7.86
CA THR A 350 -45.63 42.60 -8.59
C THR A 350 -44.45 43.44 -9.06
N LEU A 351 -43.45 43.63 -8.21
CA LEU A 351 -42.24 44.37 -8.52
C LEU A 351 -41.41 43.67 -9.62
N GLN A 352 -41.33 42.35 -9.59
CA GLN A 352 -40.71 41.55 -10.67
C GLN A 352 -41.45 41.72 -11.99
N LYS A 353 -42.79 41.70 -12.00
CA LYS A 353 -43.59 41.97 -13.21
C LYS A 353 -43.33 43.37 -13.76
N ILE A 354 -43.26 44.37 -12.90
CA ILE A 354 -42.91 45.76 -13.27
C ILE A 354 -41.51 45.81 -13.91
N CYS A 355 -40.49 45.25 -13.22
CA CYS A 355 -39.12 45.25 -13.72
C CYS A 355 -39.00 44.53 -15.07
N LYS A 356 -39.68 43.38 -15.23
CA LYS A 356 -39.74 42.64 -16.49
C LYS A 356 -40.40 43.44 -17.62
N ALA A 357 -41.50 44.15 -17.32
CA ALA A 357 -42.19 44.96 -18.32
C ALA A 357 -41.39 46.19 -18.77
N LEU A 358 -40.52 46.71 -17.89
CA LEU A 358 -39.67 47.88 -18.10
C LEU A 358 -38.23 47.53 -18.49
N ASP A 359 -37.91 46.23 -18.61
CA ASP A 359 -36.58 45.74 -18.99
C ASP A 359 -35.49 46.21 -18.01
N ILE A 360 -35.78 46.07 -16.72
CA ILE A 360 -34.90 46.45 -15.61
C ILE A 360 -34.41 45.17 -14.92
N PRO A 361 -33.09 45.02 -14.68
CA PRO A 361 -32.57 43.94 -13.85
C PRO A 361 -33.17 43.99 -12.44
N PHE A 362 -33.96 42.98 -12.09
CA PHE A 362 -34.75 42.98 -10.85
C PHE A 362 -33.89 43.08 -9.59
N HIS A 363 -32.75 42.38 -9.54
CA HIS A 363 -31.87 42.38 -8.36
C HIS A 363 -31.25 43.75 -8.10
N ASP A 364 -30.65 44.37 -9.13
CA ASP A 364 -30.07 45.71 -9.01
C ASP A 364 -31.12 46.76 -8.63
N PHE A 365 -32.33 46.61 -9.18
CA PHE A 365 -33.42 47.51 -8.87
C PHE A 365 -33.90 47.37 -7.43
N LEU A 366 -34.07 46.14 -6.97
CA LEU A 366 -34.45 45.86 -5.58
C LEU A 366 -33.43 46.45 -4.59
N GLU A 367 -32.14 46.35 -4.88
CA GLU A 367 -31.07 46.81 -4.00
C GLU A 367 -30.91 48.34 -4.00
N LYS A 368 -30.92 48.97 -5.18
CA LYS A 368 -30.59 50.41 -5.32
C LYS A 368 -31.81 51.33 -5.20
N TYR A 369 -32.97 50.89 -5.67
CA TYR A 369 -34.12 51.76 -5.93
C TYR A 369 -35.33 51.48 -5.03
N THR A 370 -35.21 50.51 -4.12
CA THR A 370 -36.31 50.12 -3.23
C THR A 370 -35.88 50.05 -1.78
N GLN A 371 -36.86 50.08 -0.89
CA GLN A 371 -36.71 49.83 0.54
C GLN A 371 -37.82 48.89 1.00
N PRO A 372 -37.57 47.95 1.94
CA PRO A 372 -38.63 47.11 2.48
C PRO A 372 -39.78 47.93 3.05
N SER A 373 -41.01 47.59 2.67
CA SER A 373 -42.21 48.20 3.23
C SER A 373 -42.38 47.72 4.67
N LEU A 374 -42.17 48.62 5.61
CA LEU A 374 -42.10 48.33 7.04
C LEU A 374 -43.50 48.07 7.63
N TYR A 375 -44.02 46.85 7.49
CA TYR A 375 -44.97 46.38 8.49
C TYR A 375 -44.16 46.01 9.74
N ARG A 376 -44.09 46.92 10.73
CA ARG A 376 -43.44 46.77 12.06
C ARG A 376 -41.90 46.96 12.15
N ASN A 377 -41.28 47.77 11.31
CA ASN A 377 -39.89 48.25 11.47
C ASN A 377 -38.77 47.19 11.66
N ILE A 378 -38.95 45.94 11.20
CA ILE A 378 -37.93 44.91 11.40
C ILE A 378 -36.70 45.12 10.50
N LYS A 379 -35.51 45.06 11.10
CA LYS A 379 -34.20 45.03 10.44
C LYS A 379 -33.61 43.62 10.47
N LEU A 380 -33.50 42.98 9.32
CA LEU A 380 -32.81 41.71 9.17
C LEU A 380 -31.28 41.91 9.03
N PRO A 381 -30.46 40.96 9.50
CA PRO A 381 -29.01 41.06 9.37
C PRO A 381 -28.54 40.79 7.94
N GLU A 382 -27.63 41.63 7.45
CA GLU A 382 -26.96 41.46 6.14
C GLU A 382 -25.70 40.59 6.22
N VAL A 383 -25.24 40.29 7.43
CA VAL A 383 -24.09 39.44 7.69
C VAL A 383 -24.32 38.59 8.93
N LEU A 384 -23.72 37.41 8.94
CA LEU A 384 -23.74 36.54 10.11
C LEU A 384 -22.78 37.09 11.18
N ASN A 385 -23.33 37.88 12.11
CA ASN A 385 -22.59 38.48 13.23
C ASN A 385 -22.81 37.67 14.52
N LYS A 386 -22.14 38.08 15.61
CA LYS A 386 -22.17 37.37 16.90
C LYS A 386 -23.59 37.26 17.47
N ASP A 387 -24.34 38.36 17.47
CA ASP A 387 -25.68 38.38 18.06
C ASP A 387 -26.64 37.48 17.27
N PHE A 388 -26.58 37.54 15.95
CA PHE A 388 -27.41 36.66 15.14
C PHE A 388 -27.00 35.19 15.27
N ALA A 389 -25.71 34.88 15.33
CA ALA A 389 -25.24 33.52 15.58
C ALA A 389 -25.71 32.99 16.94
N GLN A 390 -25.64 33.81 18.00
CA GLN A 390 -26.16 33.44 19.32
C GLN A 390 -27.68 33.24 19.31
N PHE A 391 -28.42 34.07 18.57
CA PHE A 391 -29.87 33.88 18.37
C PHE A 391 -30.17 32.52 17.74
N LEU A 392 -29.42 32.14 16.69
CA LEU A 392 -29.58 30.85 16.02
C LEU A 392 -29.20 29.67 16.91
N GLY A 393 -28.18 29.83 17.75
CA GLY A 393 -27.77 28.81 18.72
C GLY A 393 -28.82 28.58 19.79
N TYR A 394 -29.38 29.66 20.35
CA TYR A 394 -30.46 29.55 21.34
C TYR A 394 -31.74 28.98 20.71
N PHE A 395 -32.04 29.39 19.48
CA PHE A 395 -33.14 28.82 18.69
C PHE A 395 -32.98 27.31 18.44
N LEU A 396 -31.75 26.80 18.31
CA LEU A 396 -31.51 25.37 18.12
C LEU A 396 -31.83 24.55 19.38
N GLY A 397 -31.65 25.11 20.57
CA GLY A 397 -31.98 24.43 21.84
C GLY A 397 -33.44 24.59 22.22
N ASP A 398 -33.82 25.79 22.66
CA ASP A 398 -35.15 26.07 23.21
C ASP A 398 -36.05 26.89 22.25
N GLY A 399 -35.82 26.77 20.95
CA GLY A 399 -36.60 27.46 19.92
C GLY A 399 -37.70 26.61 19.30
N SER A 400 -38.80 27.26 18.97
CA SER A 400 -39.84 26.73 18.09
C SER A 400 -40.11 27.67 16.93
N LEU A 401 -40.39 27.09 15.76
CA LEU A 401 -40.60 27.80 14.51
C LEU A 401 -42.01 27.54 13.98
N GLU A 402 -42.79 28.61 13.88
CA GLU A 402 -44.10 28.61 13.26
C GLU A 402 -44.08 29.42 11.95
N LYS A 403 -45.20 29.44 11.21
CA LYS A 403 -45.29 30.09 9.87
C LYS A 403 -44.98 31.59 9.89
N ASP A 404 -45.24 32.28 11.00
CA ASP A 404 -45.13 33.73 11.12
C ASP A 404 -44.33 34.22 12.33
N ARG A 405 -43.80 33.30 13.15
CA ARG A 405 -43.11 33.63 14.39
C ARG A 405 -42.06 32.59 14.78
N ILE A 406 -41.10 33.06 15.58
CA ILE A 406 -40.15 32.22 16.32
C ILE A 406 -40.46 32.41 17.80
N THR A 407 -40.52 31.32 18.55
CA THR A 407 -40.78 31.34 20.00
C THR A 407 -39.59 30.73 20.73
N PHE A 408 -39.10 31.40 21.76
CA PHE A 408 -38.12 30.88 22.72
C PHE A 408 -38.82 30.51 24.02
N PHE A 409 -38.41 29.41 24.63
CA PHE A 409 -38.86 28.97 25.95
C PHE A 409 -37.70 29.04 26.93
N GLU A 410 -37.90 29.59 28.12
CA GLU A 410 -36.83 29.79 29.10
C GLU A 410 -37.40 29.61 30.51
N GLN A 411 -36.69 28.90 31.38
CA GLN A 411 -37.11 28.70 32.77
C GLN A 411 -36.75 29.89 33.66
N GLU A 412 -35.66 30.60 33.38
CA GLU A 412 -35.21 31.74 34.17
C GLU A 412 -35.73 33.08 33.61
N LYS A 413 -36.61 33.76 34.36
CA LYS A 413 -37.18 35.08 34.01
C LYS A 413 -36.12 36.10 33.55
N GLU A 414 -35.02 36.21 34.29
CA GLU A 414 -33.96 37.18 34.02
C GLU A 414 -33.30 36.93 32.66
N VAL A 415 -33.03 35.66 32.34
CA VAL A 415 -32.45 35.25 31.06
C VAL A 415 -33.44 35.55 29.93
N ALA A 416 -34.72 35.20 30.12
CA ALA A 416 -35.75 35.48 29.13
C ALA A 416 -35.85 36.98 28.81
N LEU A 417 -35.91 37.83 29.83
CA LEU A 417 -36.00 39.28 29.65
C LEU A 417 -34.72 39.87 29.02
N LYS A 418 -33.55 39.35 29.37
CA LYS A 418 -32.26 39.74 28.76
C LYS A 418 -32.24 39.41 27.26
N TYR A 419 -32.65 38.18 26.89
CA TYR A 419 -32.74 37.74 25.50
C TYR A 419 -33.77 38.57 24.71
N LYS A 420 -34.95 38.80 25.29
CA LYS A 420 -35.97 39.69 24.71
C LYS A 420 -35.40 41.08 24.42
N LYS A 421 -34.84 41.76 25.42
CA LYS A 421 -34.30 43.13 25.27
C LYS A 421 -33.23 43.18 24.19
N LYS A 422 -32.31 42.21 24.19
CA LYS A 422 -31.21 42.11 23.23
C LYS A 422 -31.74 41.99 21.79
N TYR A 423 -32.64 41.04 21.54
CA TYR A 423 -33.08 40.74 20.18
C TYR A 423 -34.18 41.66 19.65
N ASP A 424 -34.98 42.25 20.54
CA ASP A 424 -35.85 43.37 20.17
C ASP A 424 -35.03 44.54 19.62
N HIS A 425 -33.95 44.90 20.31
CA HIS A 425 -33.05 45.94 19.85
C HIS A 425 -32.33 45.56 18.55
N PHE A 426 -31.83 44.32 18.46
CA PHE A 426 -31.07 43.84 17.31
C PHE A 426 -31.91 43.83 16.02
N PHE A 427 -33.09 43.24 16.08
CA PHE A 427 -33.99 43.14 14.92
C PHE A 427 -34.90 44.36 14.77
N LYS A 428 -34.85 45.35 15.68
CA LYS A 428 -35.79 46.48 15.72
C LYS A 428 -37.25 46.01 15.72
N ILE A 429 -37.53 44.95 16.47
CA ILE A 429 -38.86 44.33 16.61
C ILE A 429 -39.34 44.45 18.06
N TYR A 430 -40.65 44.41 18.26
CA TYR A 430 -41.24 44.20 19.57
C TYR A 430 -41.72 42.75 19.70
N SER A 431 -40.98 41.92 20.43
CA SER A 431 -41.41 40.56 20.77
C SER A 431 -42.43 40.57 21.93
N THR A 432 -43.36 39.62 21.94
CA THR A 432 -44.26 39.43 23.09
C THR A 432 -43.61 38.55 24.13
N TYR A 433 -43.79 38.86 25.41
CA TYR A 433 -43.37 38.04 26.54
C TYR A 433 -44.60 37.56 27.33
N ALA A 434 -44.59 36.31 27.78
CA ALA A 434 -45.56 35.82 28.75
C ALA A 434 -44.95 34.74 29.64
N PHE A 435 -45.40 34.65 30.89
CA PHE A 435 -45.12 33.51 31.75
C PHE A 435 -46.26 32.48 31.61
N ARG A 436 -45.92 31.20 31.51
CA ARG A 436 -46.88 30.10 31.44
C ARG A 436 -46.84 29.32 32.75
N GLU A 437 -47.67 29.74 33.70
CA GLU A 437 -47.74 29.14 35.05
C GLU A 437 -47.91 27.63 35.01
N SER A 438 -48.85 27.11 34.21
CA SER A 438 -49.14 25.68 34.13
C SER A 438 -48.00 24.81 33.59
N LYS A 439 -47.00 25.41 32.93
CA LYS A 439 -45.84 24.70 32.37
C LYS A 439 -44.49 25.21 32.91
N ASN A 440 -44.54 26.16 33.85
CA ASN A 440 -43.39 26.79 34.49
C ASN A 440 -42.27 27.25 33.54
N TYR A 441 -42.62 28.04 32.52
CA TYR A 441 -41.63 28.68 31.64
C TYR A 441 -42.06 30.08 31.18
N HIS A 442 -41.07 30.88 30.81
CA HIS A 442 -41.18 32.17 30.16
C HIS A 442 -41.09 32.01 28.65
N GLN A 443 -42.09 32.47 27.91
CA GLN A 443 -42.09 32.47 26.44
C GLN A 443 -41.78 33.87 25.90
N ILE A 444 -40.89 33.93 24.90
CA ILE A 444 -40.62 35.12 24.09
C ILE A 444 -40.99 34.80 22.65
N ARG A 445 -41.83 35.62 22.02
CA ARG A 445 -42.31 35.37 20.66
C ARG A 445 -41.99 36.52 19.73
N PHE A 446 -41.13 36.25 18.76
CA PHE A 446 -40.69 37.14 17.70
C PHE A 446 -41.59 36.96 16.48
N THR A 447 -42.61 37.80 16.34
CA THR A 447 -43.59 37.69 15.25
C THR A 447 -43.10 38.41 13.99
N SER A 448 -42.44 37.68 13.09
CA SER A 448 -41.94 38.20 11.82
C SER A 448 -41.80 37.13 10.75
N ARG A 449 -42.63 37.23 9.70
CA ARG A 449 -42.53 36.36 8.50
C ARG A 449 -41.20 36.51 7.76
N PRO A 450 -40.64 37.72 7.54
CA PRO A 450 -39.31 37.87 6.94
C PRO A 450 -38.21 37.17 7.73
N LEU A 451 -38.22 37.25 9.06
CA LEU A 451 -37.23 36.58 9.91
C LEU A 451 -37.37 35.07 9.85
N VAL A 452 -38.60 34.55 9.91
CA VAL A 452 -38.87 33.11 9.74
C VAL A 452 -38.31 32.61 8.41
N ARG A 453 -38.59 33.29 7.29
CA ARG A 453 -38.08 32.89 5.97
C ARG A 453 -36.56 32.93 5.89
N LEU A 454 -35.94 33.99 6.43
CA LEU A 454 -34.49 34.10 6.49
C LEU A 454 -33.89 32.87 7.18
N ILE A 455 -34.39 32.49 8.35
CA ILE A 455 -33.88 31.30 9.06
C ILE A 455 -34.14 30.03 8.25
N GLN A 456 -35.34 29.90 7.69
CA GLN A 456 -35.75 28.72 6.95
C GLN A 456 -34.95 28.47 5.66
N GLU A 457 -34.56 29.53 4.98
CA GLU A 457 -33.88 29.46 3.68
C GLU A 457 -32.35 29.58 3.81
N GLU A 458 -31.83 30.42 4.71
CA GLU A 458 -30.37 30.57 4.93
C GLU A 458 -29.77 29.48 5.82
N PHE A 459 -30.58 28.88 6.72
CA PHE A 459 -30.14 27.88 7.70
C PHE A 459 -31.10 26.68 7.76
N PRO A 460 -31.34 25.99 6.63
CA PRO A 460 -32.26 24.85 6.55
C PRO A 460 -31.89 23.70 7.50
N GLU A 461 -30.63 23.61 7.93
CA GLU A 461 -30.12 22.62 8.89
C GLU A 461 -30.77 22.74 10.28
N LEU A 462 -31.37 23.88 10.61
CA LEU A 462 -32.05 24.11 11.89
C LEU A 462 -33.51 23.60 11.91
N LYS A 463 -34.08 23.19 10.77
CA LYS A 463 -35.52 22.93 10.61
C LYS A 463 -36.05 21.63 11.25
N LYS A 464 -35.20 20.73 11.75
CA LYS A 464 -35.63 19.38 12.15
C LYS A 464 -35.04 19.00 13.51
N ALA A 465 -35.83 18.94 14.59
CA ALA A 465 -35.33 18.58 15.93
C ALA A 465 -34.53 17.26 15.94
N VAL A 466 -34.95 16.25 15.16
CA VAL A 466 -34.30 14.93 15.09
C VAL A 466 -33.05 14.92 14.20
N ASN A 467 -33.02 15.77 13.15
CA ASN A 467 -31.97 15.77 12.12
C ASN A 467 -31.26 17.12 12.01
N SER A 468 -31.26 17.89 13.10
CA SER A 468 -30.62 19.19 13.15
C SER A 468 -29.11 19.03 13.07
N GLU A 469 -28.47 19.98 12.43
CA GLU A 469 -27.02 20.04 12.30
C GLU A 469 -26.55 21.47 12.59
N ILE A 470 -25.29 21.63 12.96
CA ILE A 470 -24.69 22.98 13.01
C ILE A 470 -24.71 23.52 11.58
N PRO A 471 -25.33 24.69 11.31
CA PRO A 471 -25.43 25.19 9.95
C PRO A 471 -24.07 25.36 9.30
N LYS A 472 -23.95 25.01 8.01
CA LYS A 472 -22.66 25.09 7.30
C LYS A 472 -22.05 26.49 7.37
N LYS A 473 -22.88 27.53 7.25
CA LYS A 473 -22.45 28.94 7.37
C LYS A 473 -21.82 29.26 8.73
N ILE A 474 -22.31 28.64 9.81
CA ILE A 474 -21.75 28.81 11.17
C ILE A 474 -20.38 28.13 11.26
N LEU A 475 -20.24 26.90 10.76
CA LEU A 475 -18.97 26.17 10.74
C LEU A 475 -17.89 26.87 9.90
N LEU A 476 -18.27 27.43 8.75
CA LEU A 476 -17.36 28.20 7.89
C LEU A 476 -16.99 29.58 8.46
N SER A 477 -17.66 30.05 9.51
CA SER A 477 -17.41 31.37 10.08
C SER A 477 -16.18 31.41 11.00
N PRO A 478 -15.60 32.59 11.27
CA PRO A 478 -14.54 32.75 12.27
C PRO A 478 -14.97 32.28 13.66
N ASN A 479 -13.99 31.91 14.51
CA ASN A 479 -14.25 31.38 15.86
C ASN A 479 -15.17 32.29 16.72
N LYS A 480 -15.11 33.61 16.53
CA LYS A 480 -15.99 34.57 17.22
C LYS A 480 -17.49 34.34 16.95
N ILE A 481 -17.83 33.90 15.74
CA ILE A 481 -19.22 33.63 15.32
C ILE A 481 -19.66 32.25 15.79
N LEU A 482 -18.82 31.22 15.57
CA LEU A 482 -19.09 29.87 16.07
C LEU A 482 -19.22 29.86 17.60
N GLY A 483 -18.35 30.58 18.32
CA GLY A 483 -18.41 30.67 19.78
C GLY A 483 -19.70 31.34 20.27
N ALA A 484 -20.18 32.36 19.56
CA ALA A 484 -21.46 32.99 19.87
C ALA A 484 -22.65 32.04 19.62
N PHE A 485 -22.61 31.25 18.55
CA PHE A 485 -23.60 30.19 18.29
C PHE A 485 -23.60 29.14 19.40
N LEU A 486 -22.43 28.60 19.75
CA LEU A 486 -22.30 27.64 20.84
C LEU A 486 -22.78 28.25 22.17
N LYS A 487 -22.46 29.51 22.44
CA LYS A 487 -22.94 30.23 23.64
C LYS A 487 -24.47 30.18 23.72
N GLY A 488 -25.15 30.55 22.63
CA GLY A 488 -26.62 30.53 22.60
C GLY A 488 -27.18 29.13 22.85
N PHE A 489 -26.57 28.09 22.28
CA PHE A 489 -27.05 26.72 22.44
C PHE A 489 -26.79 26.17 23.85
N PHE A 490 -25.62 26.44 24.42
CA PHE A 490 -25.30 26.09 25.81
C PHE A 490 -26.11 26.92 26.83
N ASP A 491 -26.49 28.15 26.50
CA ASP A 491 -27.40 28.96 27.33
C ASP A 491 -28.81 28.37 27.38
N ALA A 492 -29.31 27.82 26.27
CA ALA A 492 -30.58 27.10 26.22
C ALA A 492 -30.48 25.75 26.95
N ASP A 493 -29.81 24.77 26.33
CA ASP A 493 -29.85 23.36 26.77
C ASP A 493 -28.69 22.93 27.69
N GLY A 494 -27.67 23.78 27.85
CA GLY A 494 -26.49 23.46 28.64
C GLY A 494 -26.72 23.64 30.14
N TYR A 495 -26.07 22.82 30.96
CA TYR A 495 -26.10 22.94 32.42
C TYR A 495 -24.70 22.88 33.02
N VAL A 496 -24.57 23.39 34.25
CA VAL A 496 -23.33 23.33 35.02
C VAL A 496 -23.59 22.55 36.30
N ASN A 497 -22.88 21.44 36.46
CA ASN A 497 -22.86 20.61 37.65
C ASN A 497 -21.55 20.86 38.41
N LEU A 498 -21.63 21.09 39.72
CA LEU A 498 -20.47 21.46 40.55
C LEU A 498 -19.37 20.39 40.56
N GLU A 499 -19.75 19.11 40.58
CA GLU A 499 -18.80 18.00 40.60
C GLU A 499 -18.27 17.66 39.20
N ARG A 500 -19.16 17.59 38.22
CA ARG A 500 -18.87 17.03 36.89
C ARG A 500 -18.37 18.07 35.89
N GLY A 501 -18.81 19.33 35.98
CA GLY A 501 -18.51 20.39 35.01
C GLY A 501 -19.72 20.76 34.14
N ILE A 502 -19.47 21.13 32.89
CA ILE A 502 -20.53 21.52 31.94
C ILE A 502 -21.05 20.28 31.24
N GLY A 503 -22.37 20.17 31.09
CA GLY A 503 -23.04 19.17 30.25
C GLY A 503 -24.01 19.80 29.28
N LEU A 504 -24.22 19.16 28.13
CA LEU A 504 -25.22 19.51 27.13
C LEU A 504 -25.88 18.22 26.63
N GLY A 505 -27.14 18.00 26.97
CA GLY A 505 -27.88 16.79 26.62
C GLY A 505 -28.70 16.98 25.35
N ILE A 506 -28.54 16.08 24.38
CA ILE A 506 -29.11 16.17 23.02
C ILE A 506 -29.64 14.79 22.62
N ASN A 507 -30.79 14.73 21.94
CA ASN A 507 -31.37 13.46 21.45
C ASN A 507 -30.91 13.11 20.01
N ASN A 508 -29.90 13.82 19.49
CA ASN A 508 -29.38 13.68 18.13
C ASN A 508 -27.87 13.43 18.19
N LYS A 509 -27.46 12.18 17.93
CA LYS A 509 -26.05 11.74 17.98
C LYS A 509 -25.16 12.58 17.07
N LYS A 510 -25.65 12.88 15.86
CA LYS A 510 -24.92 13.62 14.84
C LYS A 510 -24.62 15.04 15.29
N LEU A 511 -25.62 15.76 15.78
CA LEU A 511 -25.43 17.11 16.33
C LEU A 511 -24.49 17.09 17.53
N ALA A 512 -24.64 16.13 18.44
CA ALA A 512 -23.77 16.00 19.61
C ALA A 512 -22.30 15.77 19.23
N GLN A 513 -22.04 14.93 18.21
CA GLN A 513 -20.70 14.75 17.63
C GLN A 513 -20.19 16.04 16.98
N GLN A 514 -21.02 16.75 16.20
CA GLN A 514 -20.63 18.03 15.60
C GLN A 514 -20.26 19.08 16.65
N ILE A 515 -21.00 19.16 17.76
CA ILE A 515 -20.68 20.06 18.88
C ILE A 515 -19.36 19.65 19.54
N GLN A 516 -19.18 18.36 19.84
CA GLN A 516 -17.93 17.84 20.40
C GLN A 516 -16.71 18.22 19.53
N LEU A 517 -16.82 18.08 18.22
CA LEU A 517 -15.74 18.42 17.28
C LEU A 517 -15.57 19.94 17.13
N ALA A 518 -16.67 20.71 17.08
CA ALA A 518 -16.62 22.16 16.99
C ALA A 518 -15.93 22.80 18.21
N LEU A 519 -16.08 22.21 19.40
CA LEU A 519 -15.40 22.64 20.63
C LEU A 519 -13.86 22.57 20.53
N LEU A 520 -13.31 21.68 19.69
CA LEU A 520 -11.86 21.60 19.46
C LEU A 520 -11.28 22.85 18.82
N ARG A 521 -12.08 23.68 18.13
CA ARG A 521 -11.61 24.99 17.63
C ARG A 521 -11.23 25.97 18.73
N PHE A 522 -11.75 25.74 19.93
CA PHE A 522 -11.51 26.53 21.14
C PHE A 522 -10.57 25.82 22.12
N SER A 523 -9.97 24.69 21.73
CA SER A 523 -9.19 23.83 22.64
C SER A 523 -10.02 23.32 23.84
N VAL A 524 -11.34 23.26 23.69
CA VAL A 524 -12.26 22.71 24.70
C VAL A 524 -12.41 21.22 24.41
N ILE A 525 -11.80 20.37 25.24
CA ILE A 525 -11.86 18.93 25.09
C ILE A 525 -13.11 18.42 25.83
N SER A 526 -13.98 17.72 25.11
CA SER A 526 -15.24 17.20 25.64
C SER A 526 -15.44 15.72 25.33
N SER A 527 -16.13 15.02 26.23
CA SER A 527 -16.52 13.61 26.06
C SER A 527 -17.97 13.49 25.60
N LEU A 528 -18.26 12.54 24.72
CA LEU A 528 -19.61 12.21 24.30
C LEU A 528 -20.08 10.94 25.00
N GLN A 529 -21.03 11.08 25.93
CA GLN A 529 -21.65 9.97 26.63
C GLN A 529 -22.98 9.61 25.98
N GLU A 530 -23.25 8.31 25.85
CA GLU A 530 -24.53 7.77 25.38
C GLU A 530 -25.22 7.13 26.58
N TYR A 531 -26.41 7.63 26.92
CA TYR A 531 -27.24 7.09 27.99
C TYR A 531 -28.38 6.29 27.38
N ASP A 532 -28.43 5.02 27.75
CA ASP A 532 -29.52 4.12 27.36
C ASP A 532 -30.77 4.46 28.16
N ASN A 533 -31.73 5.08 27.48
CA ASN A 533 -32.99 5.52 28.05
C ASN A 533 -34.07 4.43 28.06
N ARG A 534 -33.78 3.17 27.71
CA ARG A 534 -34.81 2.10 27.71
C ARG A 534 -35.49 1.88 29.08
N ARG A 535 -34.89 2.36 30.19
CA ARG A 535 -35.48 2.34 31.54
C ARG A 535 -36.31 3.58 31.88
N ASN A 536 -36.37 4.58 31.00
CA ASN A 536 -37.11 5.81 31.21
C ASN A 536 -38.59 5.61 30.82
N PRO A 537 -39.55 5.87 31.72
CA PRO A 537 -40.97 5.67 31.45
C PRO A 537 -41.54 6.63 30.37
N TYR A 538 -40.80 7.68 29.99
CA TYR A 538 -41.28 8.71 29.07
C TYR A 538 -40.69 8.63 27.65
N SER A 539 -39.57 7.94 27.43
CA SER A 539 -38.93 7.80 26.11
C SER A 539 -37.87 6.69 26.14
N ASP A 540 -37.86 5.82 25.13
CA ASP A 540 -36.84 4.79 24.91
C ASP A 540 -35.63 5.30 24.08
N ASN A 541 -35.75 6.46 23.43
CA ASN A 541 -34.69 7.03 22.59
C ASN A 541 -33.41 7.35 23.37
N PRO A 542 -32.22 6.94 22.89
CA PRO A 542 -30.95 7.21 23.57
C PRO A 542 -30.69 8.71 23.68
N ARG A 543 -30.15 9.15 24.83
CA ARG A 543 -29.74 10.54 25.06
C ARG A 543 -28.22 10.66 24.99
N PHE A 544 -27.74 11.62 24.21
CA PHE A 544 -26.33 11.90 24.04
C PHE A 544 -25.95 13.14 24.85
N THR A 545 -24.92 13.06 25.68
CA THR A 545 -24.47 14.19 26.50
C THR A 545 -23.04 14.55 26.16
N VAL A 546 -22.83 15.80 25.73
CA VAL A 546 -21.50 16.39 25.57
C VAL A 546 -21.06 16.93 26.93
N CYS A 547 -20.00 16.38 27.49
CA CYS A 547 -19.49 16.71 28.83
C CYS A 547 -18.12 17.39 28.74
N ILE A 548 -17.98 18.57 29.36
CA ILE A 548 -16.70 19.27 29.53
C ILE A 548 -16.33 19.20 31.01
N THR A 549 -15.32 18.41 31.34
CA THR A 549 -14.99 18.07 32.73
C THR A 549 -13.61 18.56 33.15
N GLU A 550 -12.66 18.66 32.23
CA GLU A 550 -11.30 19.11 32.51
C GLU A 550 -11.26 20.61 32.84
N LYS A 551 -10.57 20.98 33.93
CA LYS A 551 -10.40 22.38 34.36
C LYS A 551 -9.93 23.32 33.25
N LYS A 552 -8.90 22.94 32.49
CA LYS A 552 -8.37 23.76 31.39
C LYS A 552 -9.41 23.97 30.28
N SER A 553 -10.15 22.92 29.94
CA SER A 553 -11.24 22.99 28.97
C SER A 553 -12.40 23.85 29.46
N LEU A 554 -12.73 23.83 30.76
CA LEU A 554 -13.70 24.75 31.38
C LEU A 554 -13.22 26.21 31.32
N GLN A 555 -11.93 26.46 31.56
CA GLN A 555 -11.34 27.80 31.44
C GLN A 555 -11.40 28.31 30.00
N PHE A 556 -11.09 27.47 29.01
CA PHE A 556 -11.24 27.82 27.59
C PHE A 556 -12.70 28.07 27.21
N PHE A 557 -13.63 27.25 27.71
CA PHE A 557 -15.05 27.49 27.53
C PHE A 557 -15.47 28.84 28.09
N LYS A 558 -15.09 29.17 29.34
CA LYS A 558 -15.37 30.47 29.98
C LYS A 558 -14.82 31.64 29.16
N ARG A 559 -13.62 31.50 28.59
CA ARG A 559 -12.97 32.56 27.81
C ARG A 559 -13.65 32.81 26.45
N ASP A 560 -13.93 31.74 25.70
CA ASP A 560 -14.27 31.87 24.28
C ASP A 560 -15.77 31.71 23.97
N ILE A 561 -16.53 31.05 24.85
CA ILE A 561 -17.96 30.73 24.66
C ILE A 561 -18.78 31.36 25.79
N ASN A 562 -18.56 30.92 27.02
CA ASN A 562 -19.24 31.35 28.25
C ASN A 562 -20.77 31.16 28.22
N PHE A 563 -21.45 31.68 29.24
CA PHE A 563 -22.91 31.76 29.36
C PHE A 563 -23.38 33.22 29.44
N ASP A 564 -24.66 33.47 29.22
CA ASP A 564 -25.35 34.71 29.61
C ASP A 564 -26.23 34.56 30.85
N ALA A 565 -26.58 33.31 31.24
CA ALA A 565 -27.33 33.01 32.44
C ALA A 565 -26.48 33.22 33.72
N PRO A 566 -26.86 34.13 34.64
CA PRO A 566 -26.06 34.46 35.83
C PRO A 566 -25.76 33.25 36.71
N GLN A 567 -26.73 32.34 36.89
CA GLN A 567 -26.55 31.14 37.70
C GLN A 567 -25.51 30.19 37.10
N LYS A 568 -25.54 29.98 35.78
CA LYS A 568 -24.56 29.13 35.07
C LYS A 568 -23.15 29.73 35.14
N ILE A 569 -23.01 31.05 35.03
CA ILE A 569 -21.72 31.75 35.18
C ILE A 569 -21.14 31.50 36.58
N ARG A 570 -21.90 31.76 37.64
CA ARG A 570 -21.45 31.56 39.03
C ARG A 570 -21.01 30.11 39.28
N LYS A 571 -21.84 29.14 38.87
CA LYS A 571 -21.52 27.71 38.99
C LYS A 571 -20.26 27.33 38.21
N LEU A 572 -20.06 27.88 37.00
CA LEU A 572 -18.88 27.61 36.20
C LEU A 572 -17.60 28.12 36.89
N GLU A 573 -17.66 29.31 37.48
CA GLU A 573 -16.54 29.86 38.24
C GLU A 573 -16.20 29.01 39.46
N GLN A 574 -17.22 28.59 40.21
CA GLN A 574 -17.05 27.71 41.35
C GLN A 574 -16.39 26.38 40.96
N VAL A 575 -16.89 25.71 39.92
CA VAL A 575 -16.31 24.44 39.42
C VAL A 575 -14.84 24.62 39.04
N ILE A 576 -14.50 25.71 38.34
CA ILE A 576 -13.13 25.96 37.89
C ILE A 576 -12.20 26.13 39.10
N ASN A 577 -12.68 26.81 40.15
CA ASN A 577 -11.90 27.03 41.37
C ASN A 577 -11.70 25.73 42.16
N GLU A 578 -12.73 24.89 42.27
CA GLU A 578 -12.70 23.63 43.03
C GLU A 578 -11.94 22.51 42.31
N LYS A 579 -11.89 22.50 40.97
CA LYS A 579 -11.21 21.42 40.23
C LYS A 579 -9.69 21.48 40.36
N SER A 580 -9.08 20.29 40.43
CA SER A 580 -7.62 20.10 40.36
C SER A 580 -7.06 20.38 38.97
N ASN A 581 -5.80 20.80 38.92
CA ASN A 581 -5.02 20.94 37.67
C ASN A 581 -4.51 19.59 37.14
N VAL A 582 -4.55 18.53 37.96
CA VAL A 582 -4.17 17.17 37.54
C VAL A 582 -5.24 16.63 36.60
N THR A 583 -4.82 16.17 35.41
CA THR A 583 -5.72 15.73 34.35
C THR A 583 -5.21 14.46 33.67
N LYS A 584 -6.14 13.61 33.24
CA LYS A 584 -5.90 12.45 32.36
C LYS A 584 -6.28 12.73 30.89
N THR A 585 -6.72 13.96 30.60
CA THR A 585 -7.20 14.35 29.27
C THR A 585 -6.10 15.04 28.47
N ARG A 586 -5.59 16.18 28.95
CA ARG A 586 -4.52 16.93 28.27
C ARG A 586 -3.15 16.51 28.76
N GLN A 587 -2.79 15.26 28.46
CA GLN A 587 -1.48 14.68 28.79
C GLN A 587 -0.43 15.00 27.72
N LEU A 588 0.84 14.89 28.09
CA LEU A 588 1.95 14.97 27.14
C LEU A 588 1.98 13.76 26.23
N ILE A 589 2.23 13.99 24.94
CA ILE A 589 2.42 12.93 23.96
C ILE A 589 3.83 12.32 23.98
N VAL A 590 4.82 13.07 24.49
CA VAL A 590 6.22 12.65 24.52
C VAL A 590 6.47 11.75 25.75
N PRO A 591 7.08 10.56 25.57
CA PRO A 591 7.48 9.70 26.67
C PRO A 591 8.40 10.40 27.67
N GLY A 592 8.21 10.14 28.96
CA GLY A 592 9.01 10.76 29.99
C GLY A 592 10.47 10.30 29.98
N SER A 593 10.79 9.11 29.47
CA SER A 593 12.17 8.65 29.26
C SER A 593 12.95 9.56 28.30
N ILE A 594 12.32 10.06 27.23
CA ILE A 594 12.93 11.00 26.28
C ILE A 594 13.19 12.34 26.97
N ILE A 595 12.19 12.83 27.72
CA ILE A 595 12.32 14.08 28.48
C ILE A 595 13.45 13.97 29.51
N ARG A 596 13.52 12.85 30.23
CA ARG A 596 14.58 12.53 31.20
C ARG A 596 15.96 12.64 30.56
N GLN A 597 16.18 11.97 29.42
CA GLN A 597 17.44 12.02 28.69
C GLN A 597 17.84 13.45 28.29
N VAL A 598 16.87 14.28 27.89
CA VAL A 598 17.14 15.69 27.54
C VAL A 598 17.57 16.51 28.76
N ILE A 599 16.97 16.27 29.93
CA ILE A 599 17.30 16.96 31.18
C ILE A 599 18.66 16.47 31.73
N GLU A 600 18.91 15.16 31.74
CA GLU A 600 20.19 14.57 32.19
C GLU A 600 21.37 15.05 31.33
N LYS A 601 21.21 15.11 30.00
CA LYS A 601 22.23 15.65 29.09
C LYS A 601 22.58 17.12 29.34
N ALA A 602 21.69 17.86 29.98
CA ALA A 602 21.93 19.26 30.35
C ALA A 602 22.51 19.42 31.76
N GLY A 603 22.84 18.31 32.45
CA GLY A 603 23.53 18.32 33.75
C GLY A 603 22.61 18.45 34.97
N TYR A 604 21.30 18.37 34.81
CA TYR A 604 20.34 18.43 35.92
C TYR A 604 20.20 17.08 36.64
N ASN A 605 20.05 17.13 37.97
CA ASN A 605 19.84 15.93 38.78
C ASN A 605 18.35 15.53 38.78
N MET A 606 18.06 14.24 38.57
CA MET A 606 16.67 13.73 38.61
C MET A 606 16.01 13.87 39.99
N GLN A 607 16.81 13.97 41.05
CA GLN A 607 16.32 14.21 42.42
C GLN A 607 15.63 15.57 42.57
N ASP A 608 15.93 16.55 41.72
CA ASP A 608 15.30 17.88 41.71
C ASP A 608 13.83 17.82 41.26
N PHE A 609 13.38 16.67 40.74
CA PHE A 609 12.06 16.46 40.14
C PHE A 609 11.27 15.32 40.80
N PRO A 610 11.11 15.30 42.14
CA PRO A 610 10.60 14.14 42.87
C PRO A 610 9.15 13.80 42.55
N LYS A 611 8.36 14.78 42.09
CA LYS A 611 6.93 14.60 41.75
C LYS A 611 6.71 13.91 40.40
N VAL A 612 7.74 13.73 39.59
CA VAL A 612 7.62 13.21 38.21
C VAL A 612 8.51 11.99 37.93
N THR A 613 9.06 11.35 38.96
CA THR A 613 9.90 10.14 38.84
C THR A 613 9.24 9.02 38.00
N ASN A 614 7.99 8.66 38.31
CA ASN A 614 7.27 7.61 37.57
C ASN A 614 6.99 8.03 36.11
N PHE A 615 6.94 9.32 35.82
CA PHE A 615 6.82 9.80 34.44
C PHE A 615 8.12 9.57 33.68
N PHE A 616 9.27 9.90 34.27
CA PHE A 616 10.58 9.64 33.67
C PHE A 616 10.89 8.15 33.43
N ARG A 617 10.22 7.26 34.16
CA ARG A 617 10.28 5.80 33.97
C ARG A 617 9.21 5.26 33.00
N ASN A 618 8.40 6.13 32.40
CA ASN A 618 7.24 5.79 31.57
C ASN A 618 6.15 4.96 32.28
N GLU A 619 6.17 4.85 33.60
CA GLU A 619 5.15 4.14 34.38
C GLU A 619 3.80 4.90 34.39
N ARG A 620 3.83 6.24 34.21
CA ARG A 620 2.62 7.07 34.11
C ARG A 620 2.82 8.27 33.20
N MET A 621 1.78 8.63 32.45
CA MET A 621 1.73 9.93 31.75
C MET A 621 1.36 11.07 32.71
N ILE A 622 1.81 12.29 32.41
CA ILE A 622 1.45 13.51 33.17
C ILE A 622 0.74 14.54 32.29
N GLY A 623 -0.10 15.35 32.92
CA GLY A 623 -0.77 16.48 32.29
C GLY A 623 0.21 17.58 31.88
N LYS A 624 -0.12 18.35 30.83
CA LYS A 624 0.68 19.50 30.39
C LYS A 624 0.88 20.56 31.49
N GLU A 625 -0.15 20.85 32.27
CA GLU A 625 -0.03 21.80 33.40
C GLU A 625 0.89 21.27 34.51
N THR A 626 0.84 19.95 34.80
CA THR A 626 1.77 19.32 35.74
C THR A 626 3.20 19.38 35.22
N PHE A 627 3.43 19.13 33.92
CA PHE A 627 4.74 19.32 33.30
C PHE A 627 5.25 20.74 33.44
N LYS A 628 4.38 21.73 33.18
CA LYS A 628 4.73 23.14 33.34
C LYS A 628 5.13 23.48 34.78
N SER A 629 4.34 23.06 35.78
CA SER A 629 4.61 23.39 37.18
C SER A 629 5.74 22.58 37.80
N SER A 630 5.93 21.33 37.37
CA SER A 630 6.81 20.36 38.03
C SER A 630 8.10 20.05 37.27
N ILE A 631 8.21 20.49 36.01
CA ILE A 631 9.45 20.38 35.23
C ILE A 631 9.88 21.77 34.77
N LEU A 632 9.11 22.44 33.89
CA LEU A 632 9.52 23.73 33.33
C LEU A 632 9.79 24.81 34.40
N GLY A 633 9.02 24.82 35.49
CA GLY A 633 9.20 25.78 36.59
C GLY A 633 10.54 25.66 37.35
N TYR A 634 11.26 24.54 37.20
CA TYR A 634 12.55 24.29 37.87
C TYR A 634 13.74 24.50 36.93
N ILE A 635 13.50 24.70 35.62
CA ILE A 635 14.56 24.85 34.63
C ILE A 635 14.93 26.33 34.49
N GLN A 636 16.16 26.66 34.89
CA GLN A 636 16.73 28.00 34.77
C GLN A 636 17.45 28.23 33.43
N ASP A 637 18.05 27.18 32.85
CA ASP A 637 18.69 27.27 31.53
C ASP A 637 17.64 27.58 30.45
N LYS A 638 17.77 28.76 29.83
CA LYS A 638 16.86 29.25 28.78
C LYS A 638 16.83 28.34 27.54
N LYS A 639 17.96 27.75 27.15
CA LYS A 639 18.04 26.87 25.97
C LYS A 639 17.31 25.56 26.24
N LEU A 640 17.55 24.96 27.41
CA LEU A 640 16.83 23.76 27.84
C LEU A 640 15.33 24.03 28.04
N TYR A 641 14.99 25.14 28.70
CA TYR A 641 13.61 25.57 28.91
C TYR A 641 12.84 25.66 27.59
N ASN A 642 13.42 26.31 26.58
CA ASN A 642 12.78 26.44 25.26
C ASN A 642 12.57 25.08 24.59
N LYS A 643 13.56 24.19 24.67
CA LYS A 643 13.45 22.82 24.12
C LYS A 643 12.37 21.99 24.81
N LEU A 644 12.28 22.06 26.14
CA LEU A 644 11.24 21.35 26.90
C LEU A 644 9.86 21.98 26.70
N LYS A 645 9.80 23.31 26.55
CA LYS A 645 8.58 24.05 26.24
C LYS A 645 8.02 23.65 24.88
N GLU A 646 8.87 23.31 23.90
CA GLU A 646 8.43 22.76 22.62
C GLU A 646 7.58 21.48 22.80
N PHE A 647 8.06 20.53 23.63
CA PHE A 647 7.30 19.31 23.96
C PHE A 647 5.94 19.59 24.63
N HIS A 648 5.90 20.60 25.50
CA HIS A 648 4.67 21.06 26.13
C HIS A 648 3.70 21.66 25.10
N ASP A 649 4.21 22.41 24.13
CA ASP A 649 3.41 23.19 23.19
C ASP A 649 2.95 22.39 21.96
N TYR A 650 3.41 21.14 21.79
CA TYR A 650 2.93 20.26 20.73
C TYR A 650 1.40 20.18 20.69
N PRO A 651 0.73 20.41 19.55
CA PRO A 651 -0.71 20.56 19.44
C PRO A 651 -1.47 19.22 19.48
N PHE A 652 -0.86 18.16 20.01
CA PHE A 652 -1.43 16.81 20.05
C PHE A 652 -1.50 16.28 21.49
N ILE A 653 -2.50 15.45 21.74
CA ILE A 653 -2.69 14.76 23.02
C ILE A 653 -2.92 13.27 22.79
N PRO A 654 -2.43 12.40 23.69
CA PRO A 654 -2.76 10.99 23.72
C PRO A 654 -4.17 10.78 24.30
N VAL A 655 -4.90 9.81 23.75
CA VAL A 655 -6.24 9.44 24.21
C VAL A 655 -6.32 7.93 24.38
N LYS A 656 -6.54 7.48 25.61
CA LYS A 656 -6.50 6.06 25.98
C LYS A 656 -7.70 5.30 25.41
N ILE A 657 -7.51 4.12 24.85
CA ILE A 657 -8.59 3.22 24.45
C ILE A 657 -9.23 2.59 25.70
N GLU A 658 -10.55 2.71 25.82
CA GLU A 658 -11.36 2.09 26.88
C GLU A 658 -11.85 0.70 26.49
N SER A 659 -12.39 0.56 25.27
CA SER A 659 -12.93 -0.70 24.78
C SER A 659 -12.85 -0.79 23.26
N ILE A 660 -12.82 -2.03 22.76
CA ILE A 660 -12.84 -2.38 21.34
C ILE A 660 -13.93 -3.43 21.14
N GLU A 661 -15.00 -3.05 20.45
CA GLU A 661 -16.15 -3.91 20.16
C GLU A 661 -16.06 -4.40 18.70
N LYS A 662 -16.03 -5.73 18.52
CA LYS A 662 -16.02 -6.37 17.18
C LYS A 662 -17.41 -6.89 16.86
N THR A 663 -17.95 -6.51 15.70
CA THR A 663 -19.24 -7.03 15.25
C THR A 663 -19.06 -7.94 14.04
N GLY A 664 -19.85 -9.02 13.98
CA GLY A 664 -19.88 -9.92 12.81
C GLY A 664 -20.57 -9.31 11.59
N ARG A 665 -21.36 -8.24 11.78
CA ARG A 665 -22.16 -7.59 10.74
C ARG A 665 -21.28 -6.78 9.79
N THR A 666 -21.48 -6.96 8.50
CA THR A 666 -20.86 -6.13 7.46
C THR A 666 -21.69 -4.88 7.20
N THR A 667 -21.04 -3.72 7.23
CA THR A 667 -21.68 -2.42 7.02
C THR A 667 -20.96 -1.66 5.90
N PRO A 668 -21.67 -0.82 5.11
CA PRO A 668 -21.01 0.08 4.17
C PRO A 668 -20.01 0.98 4.86
N MET A 669 -18.79 0.99 4.35
CA MET A 669 -17.68 1.81 4.83
C MET A 669 -16.99 2.51 3.66
N MET A 670 -16.37 3.64 3.95
CA MET A 670 -15.70 4.47 2.98
C MET A 670 -14.26 4.69 3.39
N ASP A 671 -13.39 4.80 2.40
CA ASP A 671 -12.00 5.16 2.55
C ASP A 671 -11.69 6.34 1.63
N ILE A 672 -10.75 7.18 2.06
CA ILE A 672 -10.28 8.33 1.31
C ILE A 672 -8.76 8.29 1.19
N SER A 673 -8.27 8.64 0.01
CA SER A 673 -6.85 8.91 -0.18
C SER A 673 -6.59 10.40 -0.07
N VAL A 674 -5.61 10.76 0.75
CA VAL A 674 -5.20 12.14 1.02
C VAL A 674 -3.69 12.27 0.86
N LYS A 675 -3.21 13.45 0.41
CA LYS A 675 -1.79 13.70 0.09
C LYS A 675 -0.85 13.46 1.29
N ASN A 676 -1.18 14.00 2.45
CA ASN A 676 -0.37 13.90 3.68
C ASN A 676 -0.54 12.58 4.46
N GLN A 677 -1.20 11.58 3.87
CA GLN A 677 -1.31 10.22 4.39
C GLN A 677 -2.12 10.02 5.68
N ASN A 678 -2.67 11.08 6.26
CA ASN A 678 -3.57 11.01 7.40
C ASN A 678 -4.59 12.14 7.39
N PHE A 679 -5.65 11.98 8.20
CA PHE A 679 -6.67 12.99 8.40
C PHE A 679 -7.32 12.85 9.78
N ILE A 680 -8.10 13.85 10.20
CA ILE A 680 -8.86 13.80 11.46
C ILE A 680 -10.25 13.22 11.21
N ALA A 681 -10.57 12.12 11.91
CA ALA A 681 -11.85 11.43 11.89
C ALA A 681 -12.38 11.25 13.31
N ASN A 682 -13.61 11.73 13.60
CA ASN A 682 -14.22 11.75 14.94
C ASN A 682 -13.26 12.23 16.06
N GLY A 683 -12.39 13.18 15.73
CA GLY A 683 -11.46 13.80 16.68
C GLY A 683 -10.13 13.07 16.89
N VAL A 684 -9.88 11.95 16.20
CA VAL A 684 -8.57 11.25 16.22
C VAL A 684 -7.90 11.29 14.86
N PHE A 685 -6.57 11.21 14.82
CA PHE A 685 -5.83 11.04 13.57
C PHE A 685 -5.87 9.59 13.11
N VAL A 686 -6.17 9.41 11.82
CA VAL A 686 -6.28 8.11 11.15
C VAL A 686 -5.45 8.08 9.86
N HIS A 687 -4.92 6.91 9.50
CA HIS A 687 -4.06 6.75 8.32
C HIS A 687 -4.90 6.54 7.03
N ASN A 688 -4.31 6.83 5.87
CA ASN A 688 -4.91 6.58 4.54
C ASN A 688 -4.62 5.15 4.00
N SER A 689 -5.50 4.57 3.17
CA SER A 689 -5.28 3.18 2.71
C SER A 689 -4.21 3.00 1.62
N SER A 690 -3.88 4.01 0.80
CA SER A 690 -3.19 3.78 -0.49
C SER A 690 -1.68 3.58 -0.40
N VAL A 691 -1.01 4.16 0.60
CA VAL A 691 0.47 4.17 0.66
C VAL A 691 1.04 3.04 1.53
N ARG A 692 0.32 2.54 2.54
CA ARG A 692 0.79 1.41 3.36
C ARG A 692 0.93 0.13 2.55
N PHE A 693 -0.03 -0.20 1.68
CA PHE A 693 0.15 -1.36 0.80
C PHE A 693 1.30 -1.16 -0.19
N ALA A 694 1.60 0.07 -0.62
CA ALA A 694 2.79 0.33 -1.43
C ALA A 694 4.07 0.14 -0.62
N ARG A 695 4.14 0.61 0.64
CA ARG A 695 5.28 0.41 1.54
C ARG A 695 5.47 -1.02 2.00
N LEU A 696 4.41 -1.74 2.36
CA LEU A 696 4.46 -3.16 2.72
C LEU A 696 4.84 -4.02 1.51
N ARG A 697 4.35 -3.69 0.31
CA ARG A 697 4.79 -4.35 -0.93
C ARG A 697 6.25 -4.07 -1.23
N GLU A 698 6.71 -2.82 -1.10
CA GLU A 698 8.11 -2.47 -1.35
C GLU A 698 9.03 -3.09 -0.29
N GLY A 699 8.63 -3.11 0.98
CA GLY A 699 9.36 -3.77 2.07
C GLY A 699 9.46 -5.28 1.89
N ALA A 700 8.35 -5.96 1.63
CA ALA A 700 8.33 -7.41 1.38
C ALA A 700 9.04 -7.79 0.07
N LYS A 701 9.05 -6.90 -0.94
CA LYS A 701 9.85 -7.03 -2.16
C LYS A 701 11.35 -6.94 -1.84
N ILE A 702 11.77 -5.95 -1.05
CA ILE A 702 13.18 -5.79 -0.62
C ILE A 702 13.64 -7.02 0.17
N GLU A 703 12.83 -7.50 1.11
CA GLU A 703 13.14 -8.68 1.93
C GLU A 703 13.25 -9.95 1.07
N HIS A 704 12.32 -10.14 0.13
CA HIS A 704 12.38 -11.24 -0.82
C HIS A 704 13.66 -11.20 -1.67
N TYR A 705 14.04 -10.05 -2.20
CA TYR A 705 15.27 -9.89 -2.98
C TYR A 705 16.53 -10.17 -2.16
N LYS A 706 16.61 -9.68 -0.91
CA LYS A 706 17.73 -10.01 -0.01
C LYS A 706 17.83 -11.52 0.19
N LYS A 707 16.71 -12.18 0.44
CA LYS A 707 16.66 -13.64 0.63
C LYS A 707 17.13 -14.41 -0.61
N VAL A 708 16.76 -13.96 -1.81
CA VAL A 708 17.25 -14.56 -3.06
C VAL A 708 18.76 -14.38 -3.21
N ALA A 709 19.28 -13.19 -2.92
CA ALA A 709 20.72 -12.92 -2.99
C ALA A 709 21.52 -13.75 -1.97
N ASP A 710 20.99 -13.96 -0.76
CA ASP A 710 21.61 -14.82 0.25
C ASP A 710 21.64 -16.28 -0.22
N TYR A 711 20.55 -16.79 -0.81
CA TYR A 711 20.57 -18.15 -1.38
C TYR A 711 21.55 -18.27 -2.56
N MET A 712 21.62 -17.28 -3.44
CA MET A 712 22.64 -17.29 -4.51
C MET A 712 24.05 -17.38 -3.92
N LYS A 713 24.31 -16.68 -2.82
CA LYS A 713 25.60 -16.69 -2.13
C LYS A 713 25.93 -18.06 -1.56
N GLU A 714 24.99 -18.65 -0.84
CA GLU A 714 25.14 -19.98 -0.22
C GLU A 714 25.32 -21.09 -1.26
N GLN A 715 24.57 -21.02 -2.37
CA GLN A 715 24.58 -22.07 -3.38
C GLN A 715 25.75 -21.94 -4.36
N PHE A 716 26.02 -20.74 -4.88
CA PHE A 716 26.96 -20.59 -6.01
C PHE A 716 28.41 -20.32 -5.62
N LEU A 717 28.68 -19.61 -4.51
CA LEU A 717 30.06 -19.28 -4.13
C LEU A 717 30.92 -20.49 -3.74
N PRO A 718 30.40 -21.51 -3.02
CA PRO A 718 31.19 -22.69 -2.69
C PRO A 718 31.57 -23.56 -3.90
N MET A 719 30.97 -23.33 -5.07
CA MET A 719 31.18 -24.15 -6.26
C MET A 719 32.40 -23.67 -7.07
N ALA A 720 33.52 -24.38 -6.92
CA ALA A 720 34.75 -24.10 -7.67
C ALA A 720 34.63 -24.28 -9.20
N GLY A 721 33.64 -25.07 -9.67
CA GLY A 721 33.42 -25.37 -11.09
C GLY A 721 32.32 -24.56 -11.79
N LEU A 722 31.80 -23.49 -11.16
CA LEU A 722 30.73 -22.66 -11.73
C LEU A 722 31.29 -21.64 -12.73
N LYS A 723 30.91 -21.78 -14.00
CA LYS A 723 31.34 -20.90 -15.10
C LYS A 723 30.69 -19.52 -15.06
N GLY A 724 29.36 -19.48 -14.91
CA GLY A 724 28.61 -18.24 -14.84
C GLY A 724 27.20 -18.42 -14.28
N ILE A 725 26.52 -17.30 -14.03
CA ILE A 725 25.16 -17.23 -13.52
C ILE A 725 24.30 -16.45 -14.52
N ILE A 726 23.16 -17.01 -14.90
CA ILE A 726 22.19 -16.39 -15.79
C ILE A 726 20.93 -16.08 -14.97
N ILE A 727 20.43 -14.85 -15.10
CA ILE A 727 19.25 -14.37 -14.37
C ILE A 727 18.09 -14.10 -15.33
N GLY A 728 16.92 -14.67 -15.04
CA GLY A 728 15.71 -14.55 -15.83
C GLY A 728 14.55 -13.96 -15.06
N GLY A 729 13.73 -13.14 -15.71
CA GLY A 729 12.50 -12.61 -15.13
C GLY A 729 12.00 -11.35 -15.84
N PRO A 730 10.83 -10.82 -15.48
CA PRO A 730 10.31 -9.60 -16.10
C PRO A 730 11.30 -8.45 -15.96
N SER A 731 11.59 -7.74 -17.06
CA SER A 731 12.66 -6.74 -17.17
C SER A 731 12.70 -5.73 -16.02
N THR A 732 11.54 -5.26 -15.55
CA THR A 732 11.47 -4.33 -14.42
C THR A 732 11.93 -4.93 -13.09
N THR A 733 11.69 -6.22 -12.88
CA THR A 733 12.06 -6.96 -11.67
C THR A 733 13.54 -7.29 -11.66
N THR A 734 14.09 -7.79 -12.77
CA THR A 734 15.50 -8.15 -12.89
C THR A 734 16.40 -6.92 -12.82
N GLN A 735 16.03 -5.81 -13.47
CA GLN A 735 16.75 -4.53 -13.32
C GLN A 735 16.70 -4.00 -11.88
N ASP A 736 15.54 -4.04 -11.22
CA ASP A 736 15.41 -3.61 -9.82
C ASP A 736 16.24 -4.46 -8.85
N PHE A 737 16.41 -5.75 -9.16
CA PHE A 737 17.21 -6.69 -8.36
C PHE A 737 18.72 -6.46 -8.54
N LEU A 738 19.17 -6.13 -9.75
CA LEU A 738 20.59 -5.92 -10.08
C LEU A 738 21.10 -4.52 -9.69
N ASN A 739 20.28 -3.49 -9.90
CA ASN A 739 20.66 -2.09 -9.70
C ASN A 739 20.78 -1.68 -8.24
N LYS A 740 20.19 -2.45 -7.33
CA LYS A 740 20.26 -2.20 -5.88
C LYS A 740 21.33 -3.09 -5.23
N ASP A 741 21.86 -2.67 -4.08
CA ASP A 741 22.97 -3.35 -3.38
C ASP A 741 22.53 -4.60 -2.60
N TYR A 742 21.80 -5.52 -3.25
CA TYR A 742 21.42 -6.80 -2.65
C TYR A 742 22.46 -7.90 -2.87
N ILE A 743 23.12 -7.90 -4.03
CA ILE A 743 24.06 -8.94 -4.46
C ILE A 743 25.49 -8.49 -4.14
N THR A 744 26.31 -9.39 -3.57
CA THR A 744 27.72 -9.12 -3.27
C THR A 744 28.56 -8.95 -4.55
N GLY A 745 29.70 -8.25 -4.45
CA GLY A 745 30.57 -7.98 -5.60
C GLY A 745 31.09 -9.24 -6.31
N ASP A 746 31.37 -10.31 -5.57
CA ASP A 746 31.88 -11.57 -6.14
C ASP A 746 30.82 -12.33 -6.92
N LEU A 747 29.56 -12.28 -6.46
CA LEU A 747 28.42 -12.84 -7.20
C LEU A 747 28.12 -12.02 -8.45
N LYS A 748 28.15 -10.68 -8.36
CA LYS A 748 27.91 -9.79 -9.51
C LYS A 748 28.89 -10.07 -10.65
N LYS A 749 30.16 -10.34 -10.35
CA LYS A 749 31.18 -10.70 -11.36
C LYS A 749 30.94 -12.02 -12.07
N LYS A 750 30.19 -12.94 -11.44
CA LYS A 750 29.84 -14.24 -12.03
C LYS A 750 28.56 -14.20 -12.85
N ILE A 751 27.83 -13.08 -12.89
CA ILE A 751 26.62 -12.94 -13.72
C ILE A 751 27.05 -12.70 -15.16
N ILE A 752 26.74 -13.64 -16.04
CA ILE A 752 27.10 -13.61 -17.47
C ILE A 752 25.96 -13.08 -18.36
N GLY A 753 24.72 -13.06 -17.85
CA GLY A 753 23.61 -12.47 -18.61
C GLY A 753 22.29 -12.40 -17.88
N VAL A 754 21.39 -11.59 -18.45
CA VAL A 754 20.04 -11.34 -17.95
C VAL A 754 19.05 -11.44 -19.10
N LYS A 755 17.98 -12.25 -18.96
CA LYS A 755 16.96 -12.43 -20.00
C LYS A 755 15.57 -12.08 -19.48
N ASP A 756 14.76 -11.50 -20.37
CA ASP A 756 13.36 -11.19 -20.10
C ASP A 756 12.49 -12.44 -20.28
N LEU A 757 11.74 -12.82 -19.25
CA LEU A 757 10.90 -14.03 -19.23
C LEU A 757 9.44 -13.71 -18.96
N SER A 758 8.55 -14.54 -19.52
CA SER A 758 7.10 -14.40 -19.33
C SER A 758 6.57 -15.21 -18.15
N TYR A 759 7.28 -16.28 -17.78
CA TYR A 759 6.87 -17.22 -16.73
C TYR A 759 7.93 -17.37 -15.63
N THR A 760 7.48 -17.71 -14.43
CA THR A 760 8.35 -18.07 -13.29
C THR A 760 8.13 -19.54 -12.87
N GLY A 761 9.11 -20.12 -12.16
CA GLY A 761 9.11 -21.54 -11.77
C GLY A 761 9.84 -22.44 -12.79
N GLU A 762 9.51 -23.72 -12.84
CA GLU A 762 10.18 -24.71 -13.72
C GLU A 762 10.06 -24.35 -15.21
N PHE A 763 8.92 -23.83 -15.66
CA PHE A 763 8.75 -23.35 -17.03
C PHE A 763 9.64 -22.14 -17.33
N GLY A 764 9.83 -21.24 -16.35
CA GLY A 764 10.74 -20.10 -16.49
C GLY A 764 12.21 -20.53 -16.57
N LEU A 765 12.61 -21.63 -15.91
CA LEU A 765 13.97 -22.16 -16.01
C LEU A 765 14.25 -22.70 -17.40
N ASN A 766 13.31 -23.43 -18.00
CA ASN A 766 13.45 -23.91 -19.38
C ASN A 766 13.50 -22.74 -20.37
N GLU A 767 12.58 -21.76 -20.24
CA GLU A 767 12.58 -20.55 -21.08
C GLU A 767 13.89 -19.75 -20.95
N LEU A 768 14.50 -19.74 -19.75
CA LEU A 768 15.78 -19.07 -19.51
C LEU A 768 16.93 -19.75 -20.25
N VAL A 769 16.96 -21.09 -20.27
CA VAL A 769 17.98 -21.85 -21.00
C VAL A 769 17.85 -21.59 -22.49
N ASP A 770 16.65 -21.78 -23.05
CA ASP A 770 16.38 -21.58 -24.49
C ASP A 770 16.76 -20.17 -24.96
N LYS A 771 16.50 -19.15 -24.14
CA LYS A 771 16.84 -17.76 -24.46
C LYS A 771 18.31 -17.40 -24.25
N SER A 772 19.10 -18.28 -23.67
CA SER A 772 20.51 -18.03 -23.31
C SER A 772 21.50 -18.89 -24.08
N ASP A 773 21.05 -19.62 -25.12
CA ASP A 773 21.91 -20.40 -26.00
C ASP A 773 23.05 -19.57 -26.61
N ASP A 774 22.78 -18.30 -26.92
CA ASP A 774 23.77 -17.34 -27.41
C ASP A 774 24.90 -17.10 -26.39
N LEU A 775 24.55 -16.87 -25.13
CA LEU A 775 25.51 -16.59 -24.05
C LEU A 775 26.31 -17.82 -23.66
N LEU A 776 25.69 -19.00 -23.68
CA LEU A 776 26.36 -20.27 -23.37
C LEU A 776 27.40 -20.60 -24.46
N ALA A 777 27.05 -20.39 -25.73
CA ALA A 777 27.98 -20.57 -26.84
C ALA A 777 29.13 -19.54 -26.82
N GLU A 778 28.86 -18.27 -26.52
CA GLU A 778 29.89 -17.23 -26.41
C GLU A 778 30.94 -17.54 -25.32
N GLU A 779 30.52 -18.09 -24.18
CA GLU A 779 31.44 -18.41 -23.08
C GLU A 779 32.33 -19.62 -23.40
N GLU A 780 31.80 -20.64 -24.07
CA GLU A 780 32.59 -21.78 -24.58
C GLU A 780 33.69 -21.29 -25.56
N ILE A 781 33.32 -20.42 -26.49
CA ILE A 781 34.23 -19.80 -27.47
C ILE A 781 35.29 -18.91 -26.79
N ALA A 782 34.93 -18.19 -25.73
CA ALA A 782 35.84 -17.28 -25.03
C ALA A 782 37.00 -18.02 -24.35
N ASP A 783 36.77 -19.21 -23.81
CA ASP A 783 37.81 -20.02 -23.20
C ASP A 783 38.78 -20.62 -24.22
N GLU A 784 38.29 -21.01 -25.40
CA GLU A 784 39.13 -21.40 -26.54
C GLU A 784 40.03 -20.24 -27.00
N LYS A 785 39.48 -19.04 -27.11
CA LYS A 785 40.26 -17.84 -27.47
C LYS A 785 41.37 -17.55 -26.45
N LYS A 786 41.09 -17.63 -25.15
CA LYS A 786 42.10 -17.35 -24.11
C LYS A 786 43.29 -18.30 -24.21
N ILE A 787 43.04 -19.59 -24.42
CA ILE A 787 44.14 -20.57 -24.48
C ILE A 787 44.94 -20.42 -25.77
N MET A 788 44.29 -20.09 -26.90
CA MET A 788 44.98 -19.77 -28.15
C MET A 788 45.80 -18.49 -28.04
N GLN A 789 45.28 -17.43 -27.42
CA GLN A 789 46.05 -16.20 -27.17
C GLN A 789 47.26 -16.48 -26.28
N LYS A 790 47.11 -17.33 -25.25
CA LYS A 790 48.24 -17.78 -24.42
C LYS A 790 49.29 -18.49 -25.27
N PHE A 791 48.89 -19.41 -26.15
CA PHE A 791 49.79 -20.10 -27.07
C PHE A 791 50.53 -19.12 -27.99
N PHE A 792 49.84 -18.20 -28.66
CA PHE A 792 50.46 -17.21 -29.56
C PHE A 792 51.39 -16.24 -28.82
N THR A 793 51.01 -15.85 -27.60
CA THR A 793 51.87 -15.00 -26.75
C THR A 793 53.16 -15.74 -26.40
N LEU A 794 53.06 -17.02 -26.03
CA LEU A 794 54.22 -17.84 -25.75
C LEU A 794 55.07 -18.09 -27.00
N LEU A 795 54.46 -18.31 -28.16
CA LEU A 795 55.17 -18.41 -29.44
C LEU A 795 55.96 -17.15 -29.76
N ALA A 796 55.40 -15.96 -29.51
CA ALA A 796 56.08 -14.69 -29.77
C ALA A 796 57.16 -14.34 -28.75
N THR A 797 57.06 -14.81 -27.50
CA THR A 797 57.93 -14.38 -26.40
C THR A 797 58.95 -15.43 -25.94
N ARG A 798 58.63 -16.72 -26.10
CA ARG A 798 59.42 -17.88 -25.66
C ARG A 798 59.14 -19.09 -26.55
N GLU A 799 59.67 -19.05 -27.77
CA GLU A 799 59.43 -20.07 -28.80
C GLU A 799 59.76 -21.49 -28.32
N GLY A 800 60.77 -21.67 -27.47
CA GLY A 800 61.17 -22.98 -26.93
C GLY A 800 60.16 -23.64 -25.98
N ILE A 801 59.08 -22.95 -25.57
CA ILE A 801 58.02 -23.46 -24.68
C ILE A 801 56.77 -23.87 -25.48
N VAL A 802 56.77 -23.72 -26.80
CA VAL A 802 55.65 -24.12 -27.66
C VAL A 802 56.12 -25.00 -28.81
N SER A 803 55.22 -25.80 -29.36
CA SER A 803 55.50 -26.63 -30.53
C SER A 803 54.24 -26.72 -31.40
N TYR A 804 54.40 -26.92 -32.70
CA TYR A 804 53.29 -27.06 -33.63
C TYR A 804 53.66 -28.04 -34.76
N GLY A 805 52.62 -28.62 -35.38
CA GLY A 805 52.77 -29.68 -36.36
C GLY A 805 52.61 -31.08 -35.75
N GLU A 806 51.83 -31.91 -36.43
CA GLU A 806 51.37 -33.22 -35.97
C GLU A 806 52.53 -34.14 -35.50
N ASN A 807 53.53 -34.37 -36.35
CA ASN A 807 54.64 -35.29 -36.03
C ASN A 807 55.50 -34.81 -34.86
N GLN A 808 55.77 -33.50 -34.79
CA GLN A 808 56.65 -32.91 -33.79
C GLN A 808 55.97 -32.84 -32.43
N VAL A 809 54.69 -32.42 -32.40
CA VAL A 809 53.90 -32.39 -31.17
C VAL A 809 53.69 -33.80 -30.64
N MET A 810 53.43 -34.79 -31.50
CA MET A 810 53.28 -36.20 -31.08
C MET A 810 54.57 -36.75 -30.46
N ALA A 811 55.74 -36.41 -31.01
CA ALA A 811 57.02 -36.80 -30.43
C ALA A 811 57.20 -36.23 -29.01
N PHE A 812 56.85 -34.96 -28.80
CA PHE A 812 56.91 -34.31 -27.49
C PHE A 812 55.86 -34.85 -26.51
N VAL A 813 54.66 -35.18 -26.97
CA VAL A 813 53.65 -35.85 -26.14
C VAL A 813 54.19 -37.19 -25.66
N LYS A 814 54.79 -37.99 -26.54
CA LYS A 814 55.41 -39.30 -26.18
C LYS A 814 56.62 -39.17 -25.24
N GLN A 815 57.31 -38.04 -25.25
CA GLN A 815 58.40 -37.74 -24.31
C GLN A 815 57.88 -37.20 -22.96
N GLY A 816 56.58 -36.92 -22.83
CA GLY A 816 55.95 -36.43 -21.60
C GLY A 816 56.26 -34.97 -21.26
N VAL A 817 56.79 -34.20 -22.21
CA VAL A 817 57.21 -32.80 -22.01
C VAL A 817 56.09 -31.79 -22.27
N VAL A 818 54.92 -32.24 -22.75
CA VAL A 818 53.79 -31.38 -23.09
C VAL A 818 52.88 -31.13 -21.88
N ASP A 819 52.47 -29.88 -21.68
CA ASP A 819 51.47 -29.49 -20.69
C ASP A 819 50.07 -29.60 -21.30
N THR A 820 49.86 -28.90 -22.42
CA THR A 820 48.59 -28.82 -23.12
C THR A 820 48.77 -29.01 -24.63
N VAL A 821 48.03 -29.92 -25.25
CA VAL A 821 47.88 -30.09 -26.71
C VAL A 821 46.62 -29.37 -27.16
N LEU A 822 46.74 -28.58 -28.23
CA LEU A 822 45.67 -27.87 -28.91
C LEU A 822 45.43 -28.56 -30.26
N LEU A 823 44.25 -29.12 -30.46
CA LEU A 823 43.84 -29.81 -31.69
C LEU A 823 42.74 -29.01 -32.38
N SER A 824 42.88 -28.74 -33.67
CA SER A 824 41.79 -28.20 -34.46
C SER A 824 40.69 -29.25 -34.65
N GLU A 825 39.43 -28.83 -34.64
CA GLU A 825 38.29 -29.70 -35.01
C GLU A 825 38.36 -30.24 -36.45
N ASP A 826 39.16 -29.62 -37.32
CA ASP A 826 39.40 -30.06 -38.71
C ASP A 826 40.46 -31.19 -38.81
N CYS A 827 40.99 -31.67 -37.68
CA CYS A 827 41.87 -32.84 -37.66
C CYS A 827 41.09 -34.12 -37.99
N PRO A 828 41.66 -35.07 -38.76
CA PRO A 828 41.06 -36.39 -38.91
C PRO A 828 40.84 -37.06 -37.55
N ASP A 829 39.71 -37.73 -37.35
CA ASP A 829 39.37 -38.40 -36.09
C ASP A 829 40.47 -39.36 -35.61
N THR A 830 41.15 -40.01 -36.56
CA THR A 830 42.29 -40.91 -36.28
C THR A 830 43.47 -40.19 -35.62
N VAL A 831 43.72 -38.93 -35.99
CA VAL A 831 44.80 -38.10 -35.43
C VAL A 831 44.40 -37.60 -34.04
N ILE A 832 43.15 -37.13 -33.89
CA ILE A 832 42.62 -36.69 -32.59
C ILE A 832 42.68 -37.84 -31.58
N GLU A 833 42.24 -39.03 -31.97
CA GLU A 833 42.30 -40.23 -31.11
C GLU A 833 43.73 -40.61 -30.72
N GLN A 834 44.69 -40.53 -31.65
CA GLN A 834 46.09 -40.84 -31.34
C GLN A 834 46.67 -39.86 -30.31
N PHE A 835 46.37 -38.56 -30.44
CA PHE A 835 46.81 -37.55 -29.49
C PHE A 835 46.14 -37.70 -28.13
N GLU A 836 44.84 -37.99 -28.08
CA GLU A 836 44.15 -38.26 -26.81
C GLU A 836 44.76 -39.44 -26.07
N VAL A 837 45.02 -40.55 -26.77
CA VAL A 837 45.59 -41.77 -26.18
C VAL A 837 47.01 -41.55 -25.66
N GLU A 838 47.88 -40.89 -26.42
CA GLU A 838 49.26 -40.65 -26.00
C GLU A 838 49.35 -39.54 -24.93
N ALA A 839 48.49 -38.50 -25.01
CA ALA A 839 48.41 -37.45 -23.99
C ALA A 839 47.96 -37.99 -22.64
N GLU A 840 46.97 -38.90 -22.63
CA GLU A 840 46.46 -39.51 -21.40
C GLU A 840 47.53 -40.36 -20.69
N LYS A 841 48.36 -41.11 -21.43
CA LYS A 841 49.48 -41.88 -20.86
C LYS A 841 50.50 -41.02 -20.13
N MET A 842 50.68 -39.78 -20.58
CA MET A 842 51.73 -38.87 -20.10
C MET A 842 51.19 -37.72 -19.23
N GLY A 843 49.88 -37.74 -18.90
CA GLY A 843 49.21 -36.73 -18.07
C GLY A 843 49.13 -35.35 -18.73
N THR A 844 49.04 -35.30 -20.06
CA THR A 844 48.96 -34.07 -20.85
C THR A 844 47.49 -33.68 -21.09
N GLN A 845 47.16 -32.39 -20.98
CA GLN A 845 45.79 -31.91 -21.25
C GLN A 845 45.54 -31.78 -22.75
N VAL A 846 44.42 -32.29 -23.26
CA VAL A 846 44.01 -32.09 -24.67
C VAL A 846 42.84 -31.11 -24.74
N LYS A 847 42.93 -30.15 -25.66
CA LYS A 847 41.89 -29.15 -25.94
C LYS A 847 41.59 -29.14 -27.43
N LEU A 848 40.32 -29.36 -27.76
CA LEU A 848 39.79 -29.16 -29.10
C LEU A 848 39.47 -27.67 -29.29
N ILE A 849 39.81 -27.12 -30.45
CA ILE A 849 39.65 -25.71 -30.79
C ILE A 849 38.80 -25.61 -32.06
N SER A 850 37.70 -24.88 -31.98
CA SER A 850 36.78 -24.71 -33.10
C SER A 850 37.33 -23.76 -34.17
N THR A 851 37.11 -24.08 -35.44
CA THR A 851 37.47 -23.26 -36.60
C THR A 851 36.50 -22.10 -36.85
N GLU A 852 35.48 -21.94 -36.02
CA GLU A 852 34.57 -20.78 -36.05
C GLU A 852 35.23 -19.49 -35.53
N THR A 853 36.36 -19.61 -34.81
CA THR A 853 37.13 -18.46 -34.32
C THR A 853 38.31 -18.12 -35.22
N ARG A 854 38.71 -16.85 -35.27
CA ARG A 854 39.91 -16.41 -36.00
C ARG A 854 41.15 -17.18 -35.54
N GLU A 855 41.27 -17.38 -34.24
CA GLU A 855 42.37 -18.11 -33.61
C GLU A 855 42.36 -19.61 -33.97
N GLY A 856 41.20 -20.24 -34.05
CA GLY A 856 41.07 -21.63 -34.51
C GLY A 856 41.36 -21.82 -35.99
N VAL A 857 41.00 -20.85 -36.84
CA VAL A 857 41.43 -20.81 -38.25
C VAL A 857 42.96 -20.72 -38.34
N GLN A 858 43.60 -19.91 -37.50
CA GLN A 858 45.06 -19.83 -37.45
C GLN A 858 45.70 -21.16 -37.00
N LEU A 859 45.14 -21.85 -36.00
CA LEU A 859 45.61 -23.18 -35.61
C LEU A 859 45.53 -24.17 -36.77
N ARG A 860 44.43 -24.15 -37.54
CA ARG A 860 44.26 -24.97 -38.74
C ARG A 860 45.35 -24.68 -39.77
N GLU A 861 45.63 -23.41 -40.04
CA GLU A 861 46.66 -22.96 -40.99
C GLU A 861 48.08 -23.33 -40.54
N MET A 862 48.33 -23.40 -39.22
CA MET A 862 49.64 -23.75 -38.64
C MET A 862 49.93 -25.26 -38.58
N GLY A 863 49.12 -26.09 -39.24
CA GLY A 863 49.30 -27.54 -39.26
C GLY A 863 48.37 -28.29 -38.30
N ARG A 864 47.24 -27.68 -37.93
CA ARG A 864 46.10 -28.24 -37.18
C ARG A 864 46.36 -28.72 -35.75
N VAL A 865 47.63 -28.89 -35.36
CA VAL A 865 48.05 -29.37 -34.04
C VAL A 865 49.11 -28.43 -33.47
N ALA A 866 48.92 -28.03 -32.22
CA ALA A 866 49.89 -27.25 -31.45
C ALA A 866 49.99 -27.77 -30.02
N ALA A 867 51.04 -27.36 -29.31
CA ALA A 867 51.29 -27.72 -27.92
C ALA A 867 51.99 -26.60 -27.15
N ILE A 868 51.65 -26.52 -25.87
CA ILE A 868 52.36 -25.75 -24.85
C ILE A 868 53.14 -26.77 -24.01
N LEU A 869 54.46 -26.59 -23.90
CA LEU A 869 55.37 -27.48 -23.20
C LEU A 869 55.47 -27.08 -21.71
N ARG A 870 55.78 -28.05 -20.85
CA ARG A 870 55.96 -27.83 -19.41
C ARG A 870 57.24 -27.04 -19.10
N TYR A 871 58.26 -27.20 -19.95
CA TYR A 871 59.58 -26.58 -19.81
C TYR A 871 60.15 -26.21 -21.18
N GLU A 872 61.03 -25.22 -21.22
CA GLU A 872 61.68 -24.73 -22.44
C GLU A 872 62.67 -25.78 -23.00
N GLN A 873 62.53 -26.12 -24.27
CA GLN A 873 63.43 -27.05 -24.96
C GLN A 873 64.64 -26.29 -25.50
N VAL A 874 65.84 -26.60 -24.99
CA VAL A 874 67.10 -26.07 -25.52
C VAL A 874 67.45 -26.87 -26.77
N GLN A 875 67.42 -26.24 -27.94
CA GLN A 875 67.92 -26.86 -29.18
C GLN A 875 69.39 -27.26 -28.98
N SER A 876 69.71 -28.53 -29.26
CA SER A 876 71.09 -29.03 -29.36
C SER A 876 71.57 -28.94 -30.80
#